data_AF-A0A428LU88-F1
#
_entry.id   AF-A0A428LU88-F1
#
_cell.length_a   1.000
_cell.length_b   1.000
_cell.length_c   1.000
_cell.angle_alpha   90.00
_cell.angle_beta   90.00
_cell.angle_gamma   90.00
#
_symmetry.space_group_name_H-M   'P 1'
#
loop_
_entity.id
_entity.type
_entity.pdbx_description
1 polymer ?
#
loop_
_entity_poly.entity_id
_entity_poly.type
_entity_poly.pdbx_seq_one_letter_code
_entity_poly.pdbx_strand_id
1 'polypeptide(L)'
;MTALAVRKRLRHGGRAPESSPASRAAAPGRVGAIAGALVALIVVTAAMRLAPELRAWLAAPAGGDAAQLAHIMLFDLAAPRVAAALVAGGCLAAAGALLQSLTRNPLAAPDLLGITGGAQLGLIAAMLVPALAGHASVPLLFVCGLAAAACVSAAAGGWRATPLRLILAGSVCMLLFSAVTTLLLAFFEQTVVGASLWASGSLYQPGAAGLRDALLWLVAPLAALPLVIRPLDPLALGDDAAAAAGVRVDATRLAGTVVAVGFASVAVSIAGPLSYIGLIAPNLIRQMRGAKASRLGALVPLAALAGGALVLVTDSAVLALGLDATLSTGVAIAFVGTPLMLAMIRRGAAWSGAAQQPAHVRAGTRGGARLVRALAVLPWPAVAVLLLAAGAAVLVVGASFGPVWIGPGRWFAALAQRDDLARTVLDLRAPRLLCALLAGALLGASGVLMQSIVRNPLAGPEVLGVTQGAGLATLATLVAWPLAAHGTLVAASLAGGGATLVLTLALNRRHRYAPLAVALTGIVIGTLWTTLAQWLITQESVQPARFVVWLVGGTYGRSWGEAAALLPWGVLAVPALALLARPLDLLALGDEQAAALGLPIAALRPLVLTIATLAACAAVAAVGPVGFIGLMAPHLAAMLGARAHATRLWLAAACGALVLAAADIAARTLLAPREIPAGVLTALIGAPYLLALLIAEARRERRGGR
;
A
#
# COMPACT_ATOMS: atom_id res chain seq x y z
N MET A 1 41.59 -42.31 30.47
CA MET A 1 42.87 -42.82 29.92
C MET A 1 42.54 -43.52 28.61
N THR A 2 43.08 -43.23 27.43
CA THR A 2 44.06 -42.23 27.00
C THR A 2 44.05 -42.26 25.48
N ALA A 3 44.32 -41.11 24.88
CA ALA A 3 44.64 -40.86 23.48
C ALA A 3 45.32 -42.04 22.74
N LEU A 4 44.66 -42.64 21.73
CA LEU A 4 45.31 -43.40 20.64
C LEU A 4 44.28 -43.96 19.61
N ALA A 5 43.55 -43.09 18.88
CA ALA A 5 42.79 -43.57 17.71
C ALA A 5 42.56 -42.54 16.58
N VAL A 6 43.17 -41.35 16.66
CA VAL A 6 42.98 -40.29 15.63
C VAL A 6 44.20 -40.12 14.71
N ARG A 7 45.21 -40.99 14.84
CA ARG A 7 46.53 -40.80 14.21
C ARG A 7 46.77 -41.51 12.86
N LYS A 8 45.73 -41.87 12.09
CA LYS A 8 45.92 -42.70 10.87
C LYS A 8 45.09 -42.32 9.63
N ARG A 9 44.89 -41.04 9.34
CA ARG A 9 44.50 -40.57 7.99
C ARG A 9 45.14 -39.21 7.61
N LEU A 10 46.44 -39.09 7.84
CA LEU A 10 47.28 -38.03 7.27
C LEU A 10 48.48 -38.67 6.58
N ARG A 11 48.34 -38.99 5.29
CA ARG A 11 49.43 -39.10 4.30
C ARG A 11 48.87 -39.53 2.94
N HIS A 12 48.71 -38.52 2.08
CA HIS A 12 48.79 -38.52 0.60
C HIS A 12 47.63 -37.80 -0.09
N GLY A 13 48.00 -36.83 -0.92
CA GLY A 13 47.11 -36.08 -1.82
C GLY A 13 47.20 -34.58 -1.61
N GLY A 14 48.26 -33.96 -2.13
CA GLY A 14 48.53 -32.54 -1.98
C GLY A 14 47.65 -31.63 -2.85
N ARG A 15 47.40 -30.43 -2.32
CA ARG A 15 47.60 -29.12 -2.97
C ARG A 15 47.44 -28.06 -1.88
N ALA A 16 48.40 -27.16 -1.79
CA ALA A 16 48.46 -26.10 -0.79
C ALA A 16 47.20 -25.21 -0.87
N PRO A 17 46.57 -24.83 0.26
CA PRO A 17 45.81 -23.60 0.29
C PRO A 17 46.81 -22.46 0.41
N GLU A 18 46.93 -21.70 -0.68
CA GLU A 18 47.56 -20.39 -0.68
C GLU A 18 47.06 -19.57 0.53
N SER A 19 48.03 -18.93 1.18
CA SER A 19 47.93 -17.78 2.09
C SER A 19 46.51 -17.29 2.42
N SER A 20 46.18 -17.33 3.71
CA SER A 20 45.14 -16.52 4.35
C SER A 20 44.98 -15.15 3.69
N PRO A 21 43.77 -14.72 3.28
CA PRO A 21 43.56 -13.31 3.04
C PRO A 21 43.59 -12.65 4.41
N ALA A 22 44.76 -12.09 4.74
CA ALA A 22 44.89 -11.04 5.72
C ALA A 22 43.70 -10.10 5.60
N SER A 23 43.12 -9.75 6.76
CA SER A 23 42.09 -8.75 6.91
C SER A 23 42.43 -7.53 6.04
N ARG A 24 41.84 -7.45 4.85
CA ARG A 24 41.91 -6.23 4.04
C ARG A 24 41.16 -5.17 4.82
N ALA A 25 41.92 -4.36 5.54
CA ALA A 25 41.49 -3.07 6.01
C ALA A 25 41.01 -2.28 4.79
N ALA A 26 39.70 -2.39 4.49
CA ALA A 26 39.10 -1.64 3.39
C ALA A 26 39.31 -0.15 3.65
N ALA A 27 40.00 0.49 2.70
CA ALA A 27 40.51 1.85 2.78
C ALA A 27 39.40 2.91 2.94
N PRO A 28 39.66 4.02 3.67
CA PRO A 28 38.74 5.15 3.83
C PRO A 28 38.32 5.87 2.51
N GLY A 29 38.91 5.53 1.36
CA GLY A 29 38.66 6.20 0.07
C GLY A 29 37.31 5.90 -0.63
N ARG A 30 36.65 4.76 -0.37
CA ARG A 30 35.37 4.44 -1.05
C ARG A 30 34.20 5.34 -0.64
N VAL A 31 34.27 5.94 0.55
CA VAL A 31 33.26 6.88 1.07
C VAL A 31 33.26 8.16 0.26
N GLY A 32 34.43 8.78 0.16
CA GLY A 32 34.64 10.01 -0.59
C GLY A 32 34.39 9.79 -2.08
N ALA A 33 34.73 8.63 -2.63
CA ALA A 33 34.46 8.32 -4.04
C ALA A 33 32.95 8.27 -4.36
N ILE A 34 32.15 7.57 -3.54
CA ILE A 34 30.69 7.52 -3.74
C ILE A 34 30.07 8.91 -3.52
N ALA A 35 30.48 9.63 -2.47
CA ALA A 35 30.01 10.99 -2.22
C ALA A 35 30.35 11.92 -3.38
N GLY A 36 31.60 11.88 -3.86
CA GLY A 36 32.08 12.67 -4.98
C GLY A 36 31.34 12.34 -6.27
N ALA A 37 31.08 11.06 -6.55
CA ALA A 37 30.29 10.65 -7.71
C ALA A 37 28.83 11.14 -7.64
N LEU A 38 28.18 11.07 -6.47
CA LEU A 38 26.82 11.59 -6.28
C LEU A 38 26.78 13.11 -6.40
N VAL A 39 27.74 13.82 -5.82
CA VAL A 39 27.86 15.27 -5.93
C VAL A 39 28.13 15.68 -7.38
N ALA A 40 29.04 15.00 -8.07
CA ALA A 40 29.29 15.24 -9.49
C ALA A 40 28.03 15.02 -10.33
N LEU A 41 27.29 13.94 -10.09
CA LEU A 41 26.03 13.68 -10.78
C LEU A 41 25.00 14.79 -10.53
N ILE A 42 24.85 15.24 -9.28
CA ILE A 42 23.96 16.35 -8.91
C ILE A 42 24.38 17.65 -9.60
N VAL A 43 25.66 18.00 -9.53
CA VAL A 43 26.19 19.25 -10.11
C VAL A 43 26.02 19.24 -11.63
N VAL A 44 26.37 18.14 -12.30
CA VAL A 44 26.22 18.03 -13.76
C VAL A 44 24.76 18.13 -14.17
N THR A 45 23.84 17.41 -13.50
CA THR A 45 22.41 17.47 -13.85
C THR A 45 21.78 18.83 -13.54
N ALA A 46 22.11 19.44 -12.40
CA ALA A 46 21.65 20.79 -12.07
C ALA A 46 22.19 21.83 -13.07
N ALA A 47 23.47 21.73 -13.45
CA ALA A 47 24.06 22.63 -14.44
C ALA A 47 23.42 22.46 -15.82
N MET A 48 23.21 21.22 -16.29
CA MET A 48 22.52 20.95 -17.55
C MET A 48 21.11 21.55 -17.56
N ARG A 49 20.42 21.50 -16.42
CA ARG A 49 19.06 22.02 -16.27
C ARG A 49 18.99 23.55 -16.21
N LEU A 50 19.91 24.20 -15.51
CA LEU A 50 19.89 25.65 -15.33
C LEU A 50 20.60 26.40 -16.47
N ALA A 51 21.48 25.75 -17.22
CA ALA A 51 22.27 26.39 -18.27
C ALA A 51 21.45 27.08 -19.38
N PRO A 52 20.34 26.52 -19.90
CA PRO A 52 19.54 27.18 -20.93
C PRO A 52 18.98 28.53 -20.45
N GLU A 53 18.32 28.53 -19.28
CA GLU A 53 17.72 29.72 -18.68
C GLU A 53 18.78 30.74 -18.25
N LEU A 54 19.91 30.27 -17.71
CA LEU A 54 21.04 31.13 -17.35
C LEU A 54 21.63 31.83 -18.58
N ARG A 55 21.79 31.11 -19.70
CA ARG A 55 22.27 31.70 -20.97
C ARG A 55 21.26 32.70 -21.53
N ALA A 56 19.97 32.39 -21.47
CA ALA A 56 18.91 33.29 -21.90
C ALA A 56 18.91 34.59 -21.07
N TRP A 57 19.07 34.48 -19.75
CA TRP A 57 19.13 35.64 -18.86
C TRP A 57 20.39 36.49 -19.10
N LEU A 58 21.56 35.87 -19.29
CA LEU A 58 22.81 36.58 -19.58
C LEU A 58 22.83 37.25 -20.96
N ALA A 59 22.13 36.68 -21.94
CA ALA A 59 22.06 37.22 -23.30
C ALA A 59 20.97 38.28 -23.46
N ALA A 60 20.04 38.39 -22.52
CA ALA A 60 18.91 39.31 -22.62
C ALA A 60 19.32 40.76 -22.33
N PRO A 61 18.83 41.75 -23.12
CA PRO A 61 19.08 43.16 -22.86
C PRO A 61 18.55 43.58 -21.49
N ALA A 62 19.38 44.27 -20.70
CA ALA A 62 19.00 44.74 -19.37
C ALA A 62 17.75 45.63 -19.43
N GLY A 63 16.74 45.30 -18.61
CA GLY A 63 15.48 46.05 -18.51
C GLY A 63 14.44 45.76 -19.60
N GLY A 64 14.70 44.82 -20.52
CA GLY A 64 13.70 44.38 -21.51
C GLY A 64 12.82 43.22 -21.02
N ASP A 65 11.65 43.05 -21.66
CA ASP A 65 10.69 41.97 -21.35
C ASP A 65 11.33 40.57 -21.40
N ALA A 66 12.26 40.35 -22.33
CA ALA A 66 13.00 39.09 -22.45
C ALA A 66 13.89 38.80 -21.23
N ALA A 67 14.51 39.83 -20.62
CA ALA A 67 15.32 39.68 -19.41
C ALA A 67 14.43 39.38 -18.19
N GLN A 68 13.24 39.98 -18.13
CA GLN A 68 12.28 39.72 -17.07
C GLN A 68 11.70 38.30 -17.16
N LEU A 69 11.35 37.83 -18.36
CA LEU A 69 10.92 36.45 -18.58
C LEU A 69 12.02 35.44 -18.21
N ALA A 70 13.26 35.66 -18.68
CA ALA A 70 14.39 34.79 -18.34
C ALA A 70 14.70 34.79 -16.83
N HIS A 71 14.54 35.92 -16.16
CA HIS A 71 14.66 36.00 -14.70
C HIS A 71 13.59 35.14 -14.00
N ILE A 72 12.32 35.25 -14.40
CA ILE A 72 11.23 34.45 -13.83
C ILE A 72 11.47 32.96 -14.09
N MET A 73 11.82 32.58 -15.32
CA MET A 73 12.10 31.18 -15.66
C MET A 73 13.25 30.61 -14.83
N LEU A 74 14.34 31.37 -14.65
CA LEU A 74 15.50 30.90 -13.89
C LEU A 74 15.26 30.88 -12.38
N PHE A 75 14.85 32.02 -11.80
CA PHE A 75 14.84 32.23 -10.35
C PHE A 75 13.51 31.88 -9.67
N ASP A 76 12.39 31.93 -10.40
CA ASP A 76 11.07 31.61 -9.83
C ASP A 76 10.60 30.20 -10.18
N LEU A 77 11.13 29.58 -11.24
CA LEU A 77 10.71 28.25 -11.69
C LEU A 77 11.84 27.21 -11.66
N ALA A 78 12.94 27.41 -12.41
CA ALA A 78 13.94 26.38 -12.63
C ALA A 78 14.81 26.12 -11.39
N ALA A 79 15.42 27.16 -10.81
CA ALA A 79 16.28 27.03 -9.64
C ALA A 79 15.54 26.53 -8.38
N PRO A 80 14.34 27.06 -8.04
CA PRO A 80 13.54 26.53 -6.94
C PRO A 80 13.18 25.06 -7.14
N ARG A 81 12.84 24.64 -8.37
CA ARG A 81 12.48 23.24 -8.63
C ARG A 81 13.68 22.28 -8.52
N VAL A 82 14.89 22.71 -8.91
CA VAL A 82 16.13 21.94 -8.66
C VAL A 82 16.39 21.80 -7.16
N ALA A 83 16.30 22.89 -6.41
CA ALA A 83 16.51 22.87 -4.97
C ALA A 83 15.44 22.03 -4.25
N ALA A 84 14.17 22.15 -4.66
CA ALA A 84 13.07 21.32 -4.18
C ALA A 84 13.32 19.83 -4.39
N ALA A 85 13.80 19.43 -5.59
CA ALA A 85 14.17 18.04 -5.88
C ALA A 85 15.22 17.50 -4.90
N LEU A 86 16.28 18.27 -4.67
CA LEU A 86 17.38 17.88 -3.78
C LEU A 86 16.93 17.80 -2.31
N VAL A 87 16.18 18.80 -1.84
CA VAL A 87 15.70 18.86 -0.46
C VAL A 87 14.68 17.77 -0.19
N ALA A 88 13.65 17.61 -1.04
CA ALA A 88 12.62 16.60 -0.84
C ALA A 88 13.21 15.17 -0.91
N GLY A 89 14.02 14.89 -1.92
CA GLY A 89 14.70 13.60 -2.06
C GLY A 89 15.66 13.30 -0.92
N GLY A 90 16.43 14.30 -0.49
CA GLY A 90 17.38 14.16 0.62
C GLY A 90 16.69 13.92 1.96
N CYS A 91 15.61 14.65 2.23
CA CYS A 91 14.81 14.49 3.44
C CYS A 91 14.15 13.12 3.53
N LEU A 92 13.52 12.63 2.45
CA LEU A 92 12.90 11.30 2.43
C LEU A 92 13.92 10.18 2.61
N ALA A 93 15.09 10.30 1.99
CA ALA A 93 16.16 9.33 2.15
C ALA A 93 16.77 9.34 3.57
N ALA A 94 16.92 10.52 4.18
CA ALA A 94 17.35 10.64 5.57
C ALA A 94 16.32 10.05 6.55
N ALA A 95 15.04 10.38 6.38
CA ALA A 95 13.94 9.79 7.16
C ALA A 95 13.90 8.27 7.02
N GLY A 96 14.05 7.76 5.79
CA GLY A 96 14.14 6.32 5.51
C GLY A 96 15.32 5.66 6.21
N ALA A 97 16.53 6.24 6.13
CA ALA A 97 17.71 5.71 6.81
C ALA A 97 17.52 5.60 8.34
N LEU A 98 16.92 6.63 8.96
CA LEU A 98 16.59 6.65 10.38
C LEU A 98 15.55 5.57 10.72
N LEU A 99 14.44 5.52 9.99
CA LEU A 99 13.36 4.55 10.23
C LEU A 99 13.81 3.11 10.04
N GLN A 100 14.67 2.83 9.07
CA GLN A 100 15.25 1.49 8.87
C GLN A 100 16.16 1.07 10.02
N SER A 101 16.92 2.00 10.59
CA SER A 101 17.73 1.74 11.78
C SER A 101 16.85 1.52 13.01
N LEU A 102 15.90 2.43 13.25
CA LEU A 102 14.95 2.38 14.36
C LEU A 102 14.20 1.05 14.38
N THR A 103 13.61 0.67 13.25
CA THR A 103 12.84 -0.57 13.13
C THR A 103 13.71 -1.81 12.94
N ARG A 104 15.03 -1.67 12.75
CA ARG A 104 15.93 -2.76 12.34
C ARG A 104 15.40 -3.52 11.12
N ASN A 105 14.77 -2.79 10.20
CA ASN A 105 14.15 -3.36 9.01
C ASN A 105 14.55 -2.55 7.79
N PRO A 106 15.26 -3.15 6.81
CA PRO A 106 15.61 -2.44 5.58
C PRO A 106 14.37 -2.02 4.78
N LEU A 107 13.21 -2.61 5.03
CA LEU A 107 11.96 -2.26 4.36
C LEU A 107 11.17 -1.13 5.02
N ALA A 108 11.65 -0.56 6.14
CA ALA A 108 10.97 0.58 6.71
C ALA A 108 11.22 1.84 5.89
N ALA A 109 10.16 2.60 5.67
CA ALA A 109 10.18 3.88 4.98
C ALA A 109 8.99 4.71 5.49
N PRO A 110 9.06 6.06 5.41
CA PRO A 110 8.02 6.92 5.99
C PRO A 110 6.65 6.73 5.32
N ASP A 111 6.62 6.33 4.04
CA ASP A 111 5.41 5.94 3.30
C ASP A 111 4.82 4.63 3.83
N LEU A 112 5.62 3.58 3.99
CA LEU A 112 5.15 2.30 4.51
C LEU A 112 4.71 2.33 5.97
N LEU A 113 5.23 3.27 6.77
CA LEU A 113 4.82 3.49 8.16
C LEU A 113 3.65 4.49 8.29
N GLY A 114 3.01 4.88 7.18
CA GLY A 114 1.85 5.77 7.19
C GLY A 114 2.15 7.23 7.56
N ILE A 115 3.42 7.60 7.78
CA ILE A 115 3.84 8.96 8.19
C ILE A 115 3.56 9.95 7.06
N THR A 116 3.98 9.63 5.83
CA THR A 116 3.71 10.51 4.68
C THR A 116 2.22 10.59 4.37
N GLY A 117 1.48 9.48 4.51
CA GLY A 117 0.03 9.47 4.33
C GLY A 117 -0.71 10.36 5.33
N GLY A 118 -0.26 10.37 6.59
CA GLY A 118 -0.77 11.30 7.61
C GLY A 118 -0.48 12.76 7.28
N ALA A 119 0.76 13.08 6.92
CA ALA A 119 1.13 14.43 6.50
C ALA A 119 0.35 14.90 5.26
N GLN A 120 0.20 14.03 4.27
CA GLN A 120 -0.57 14.29 3.04
C GLN A 120 -2.05 14.54 3.35
N LEU A 121 -2.66 13.75 4.24
CA LEU A 121 -4.04 13.97 4.66
C LEU A 121 -4.20 15.37 5.30
N GLY A 122 -3.25 15.78 6.15
CA GLY A 122 -3.23 17.11 6.74
C GLY A 122 -3.12 18.23 5.69
N LEU A 123 -2.25 18.05 4.70
CA LEU A 123 -2.10 18.98 3.58
C LEU A 123 -3.40 19.11 2.78
N ILE A 124 -3.98 18.00 2.36
CA ILE A 124 -5.19 17.98 1.53
C ILE A 124 -6.39 18.51 2.33
N ALA A 125 -6.48 18.20 3.62
CA ALA A 125 -7.50 18.78 4.50
C ALA A 125 -7.35 20.31 4.58
N ALA A 126 -6.14 20.84 4.73
CA ALA A 126 -5.91 22.29 4.76
C ALA A 126 -6.18 22.99 3.42
N MET A 127 -5.99 22.29 2.29
CA MET A 127 -6.29 22.81 0.96
C MET A 127 -7.79 22.81 0.63
N LEU A 128 -8.53 21.80 1.09
CA LEU A 128 -9.91 21.58 0.67
C LEU A 128 -10.95 22.05 1.70
N VAL A 129 -10.66 21.92 3.00
CA VAL A 129 -11.62 22.26 4.05
C VAL A 129 -11.55 23.77 4.30
N PRO A 130 -12.63 24.54 4.06
CA PRO A 130 -12.59 26.01 4.19
C PRO A 130 -12.17 26.49 5.58
N ALA A 131 -12.55 25.76 6.63
CA ALA A 131 -12.17 26.07 8.02
C ALA A 131 -10.66 25.95 8.30
N LEU A 132 -9.92 25.23 7.45
CA LEU A 132 -8.47 25.05 7.55
C LEU A 132 -7.71 25.85 6.48
N ALA A 133 -8.41 26.65 5.68
CA ALA A 133 -7.79 27.46 4.63
C ALA A 133 -6.70 28.36 5.23
N GLY A 134 -5.57 28.49 4.52
CA GLY A 134 -4.40 29.25 4.97
C GLY A 134 -3.53 28.57 6.02
N HIS A 135 -3.92 27.42 6.56
CA HIS A 135 -3.14 26.69 7.56
C HIS A 135 -2.22 25.60 6.97
N ALA A 136 -2.22 25.46 5.64
CA ALA A 136 -1.33 24.54 4.92
C ALA A 136 0.13 24.94 5.16
N SER A 137 0.78 24.26 6.11
CA SER A 137 2.09 24.64 6.64
C SER A 137 2.86 23.41 7.13
N VAL A 138 4.19 23.47 7.10
CA VAL A 138 5.06 22.36 7.56
C VAL A 138 4.72 21.89 8.99
N PRO A 139 4.40 22.77 9.96
CA PRO A 139 3.98 22.35 11.30
C PRO A 139 2.72 21.48 11.32
N LEU A 140 1.71 21.81 10.51
CA LEU A 140 0.51 21.00 10.41
C LEU A 140 0.84 19.59 9.88
N LEU A 141 1.63 19.52 8.80
CA LEU A 141 2.08 18.26 8.20
C LEU A 141 2.88 17.43 9.20
N PHE A 142 3.73 18.09 10.00
CA PHE A 142 4.49 17.47 11.08
C PHE A 142 3.60 16.90 12.19
N VAL A 143 2.60 17.65 12.65
CA VAL A 143 1.63 17.18 13.65
C VAL A 143 0.84 15.97 13.12
N CYS A 144 0.34 16.04 11.88
CA CYS A 144 -0.38 14.93 11.26
C CYS A 144 0.51 13.70 11.05
N GLY A 145 1.77 13.89 10.62
CA GLY A 145 2.75 12.82 10.49
C GLY A 145 3.11 12.18 11.85
N LEU A 146 3.20 12.97 12.91
CA LEU A 146 3.47 12.48 14.26
C LEU A 146 2.27 11.72 14.82
N ALA A 147 1.04 12.20 14.58
CA ALA A 147 -0.19 11.52 14.94
C ALA A 147 -0.30 10.16 14.23
N ALA A 148 0.06 10.09 12.94
CA ALA A 148 0.14 8.85 12.19
C ALA A 148 1.17 7.87 12.79
N ALA A 149 2.39 8.35 13.07
CA ALA A 149 3.44 7.54 13.70
C ALA A 149 3.01 7.01 15.07
N ALA A 150 2.35 7.85 15.88
CA ALA A 150 1.81 7.48 17.18
C ALA A 150 0.71 6.41 17.04
N CYS A 151 -0.22 6.58 16.10
CA CYS A 151 -1.28 5.60 15.81
C CYS A 151 -0.69 4.24 15.43
N VAL A 152 0.29 4.20 14.52
CA VAL A 152 0.97 2.97 14.08
C VAL A 152 1.69 2.30 15.24
N SER A 153 2.41 3.08 16.05
CA SER A 153 3.11 2.52 17.22
C SER A 153 2.13 1.97 18.26
N ALA A 154 1.03 2.66 18.53
CA ALA A 154 0.01 2.19 19.47
C ALA A 154 -0.65 0.90 18.97
N ALA A 155 -0.97 0.87 17.67
CA ALA A 155 -1.58 -0.27 17.01
C ALA A 155 -0.68 -1.52 16.99
N ALA A 156 0.61 -1.34 16.73
CA ALA A 156 1.58 -2.43 16.72
C ALA A 156 1.89 -2.99 18.12
N GLY A 157 1.45 -2.31 19.19
CA GLY A 157 1.77 -2.68 20.56
C GLY A 157 3.07 -2.04 21.06
N GLY A 158 3.27 -0.77 20.77
CA GLY A 158 4.40 0.07 21.18
C GLY A 158 5.60 0.05 20.23
N TRP A 159 6.57 0.94 20.48
CA TRP A 159 7.79 1.09 19.67
C TRP A 159 8.77 -0.10 19.73
N ARG A 160 8.54 -1.03 20.67
CA ARG A 160 9.27 -2.30 20.79
C ARG A 160 8.57 -3.45 20.04
N ALA A 161 7.49 -3.17 19.32
CA ALA A 161 6.81 -4.16 18.51
C ALA A 161 7.73 -4.74 17.43
N THR A 162 7.42 -5.94 16.98
CA THR A 162 8.17 -6.57 15.89
C THR A 162 8.07 -5.71 14.63
N PRO A 163 9.13 -5.66 13.79
CA PRO A 163 9.12 -4.81 12.61
C PRO A 163 7.98 -5.12 11.64
N LEU A 164 7.57 -6.40 11.57
CA LEU A 164 6.43 -6.85 10.78
C LEU A 164 5.13 -6.20 11.26
N ARG A 165 4.88 -6.15 12.58
CA ARG A 165 3.68 -5.50 13.13
C ARG A 165 3.64 -4.00 12.88
N LEU A 166 4.79 -3.33 12.98
CA LEU A 166 4.89 -1.90 12.67
C LEU A 166 4.56 -1.63 11.20
N ILE A 167 5.07 -2.44 10.27
CA ILE A 167 4.76 -2.30 8.84
C ILE A 167 3.29 -2.60 8.55
N LEU A 168 2.72 -3.64 9.16
CA LEU A 168 1.31 -3.98 8.97
C LEU A 168 0.38 -2.90 9.54
N ALA A 169 0.66 -2.40 10.75
CA ALA A 169 -0.08 -1.27 11.30
C ALA A 169 0.09 -0.02 10.42
N GLY A 170 1.30 0.23 9.93
CA GLY A 170 1.63 1.30 8.99
C GLY A 170 0.83 1.25 7.70
N SER A 171 0.78 0.10 7.03
CA SER A 171 0.02 -0.07 5.78
C SER A 171 -1.48 0.09 6.00
N VAL A 172 -2.02 -0.40 7.13
CA VAL A 172 -3.43 -0.23 7.48
C VAL A 172 -3.77 1.24 7.75
N CYS A 173 -2.91 1.96 8.49
CA CYS A 173 -3.07 3.40 8.69
C CYS A 173 -2.96 4.17 7.37
N MET A 174 -2.04 3.79 6.47
CA MET A 174 -1.92 4.41 5.16
C MET A 174 -3.18 4.24 4.32
N LEU A 175 -3.77 3.04 4.30
CA LEU A 175 -5.03 2.79 3.63
C LEU A 175 -6.19 3.60 4.25
N LEU A 176 -6.22 3.76 5.57
CA LEU A 176 -7.19 4.63 6.25
C LEU A 176 -7.06 6.09 5.81
N PHE A 177 -5.84 6.65 5.86
CA PHE A 177 -5.60 8.03 5.46
C PHE A 177 -5.88 8.26 3.98
N SER A 178 -5.57 7.28 3.13
CA SER A 178 -5.92 7.30 1.71
C SER A 178 -7.45 7.34 1.51
N ALA A 179 -8.21 6.51 2.23
CA ALA A 179 -9.68 6.52 2.15
C ALA A 179 -10.29 7.86 2.58
N VAL A 180 -9.78 8.46 3.66
CA VAL A 180 -10.21 9.82 4.10
C VAL A 180 -9.83 10.86 3.04
N THR A 181 -8.64 10.76 2.46
CA THR A 181 -8.18 11.66 1.40
C THR A 181 -9.09 11.59 0.17
N THR A 182 -9.42 10.38 -0.29
CA THR A 182 -10.35 10.18 -1.40
C THR A 182 -11.73 10.71 -1.07
N LEU A 183 -12.20 10.56 0.17
CA LEU A 183 -13.48 11.12 0.60
C LEU A 183 -13.50 12.64 0.48
N LEU A 184 -12.44 13.31 0.94
CA LEU A 184 -12.31 14.76 0.81
C LEU A 184 -12.30 15.18 -0.67
N LEU A 185 -11.51 14.50 -1.51
CA LEU A 185 -11.47 14.78 -2.95
C LEU A 185 -12.84 14.57 -3.61
N ALA A 186 -13.60 13.56 -3.20
CA ALA A 186 -14.93 13.29 -3.75
C ALA A 186 -15.96 14.38 -3.39
N PHE A 187 -15.80 15.08 -2.25
CA PHE A 187 -16.72 16.14 -1.82
C PHE A 187 -16.39 17.53 -2.41
N PHE A 188 -15.13 17.78 -2.77
CA PHE A 188 -14.65 19.09 -3.23
C PHE A 188 -14.25 19.05 -4.71
N GLU A 189 -15.22 18.72 -5.58
CA GLU A 189 -15.00 18.46 -7.02
C GLU A 189 -14.22 19.57 -7.75
N GLN A 190 -14.46 20.83 -7.40
CA GLN A 190 -13.87 22.00 -8.08
C GLN A 190 -12.35 22.14 -7.88
N THR A 191 -11.78 21.53 -6.84
CA THR A 191 -10.35 21.63 -6.49
C THR A 191 -9.61 20.28 -6.63
N VAL A 192 -10.27 19.26 -7.19
CA VAL A 192 -9.72 17.90 -7.34
C VAL A 192 -8.46 17.86 -8.17
N VAL A 193 -8.37 18.60 -9.29
CA VAL A 193 -7.20 18.53 -10.18
C VAL A 193 -5.93 18.99 -9.46
N GLY A 194 -5.98 20.17 -8.82
CA GLY A 194 -4.85 20.70 -8.06
C GLY A 194 -4.47 19.81 -6.87
N ALA A 195 -5.46 19.35 -6.09
CA ALA A 195 -5.21 18.46 -4.95
C ALA A 195 -4.73 17.06 -5.37
N SER A 196 -5.17 16.56 -6.53
CA SER A 196 -4.74 15.28 -7.11
C SER A 196 -3.31 15.35 -7.66
N LEU A 197 -2.93 16.46 -8.29
CA LEU A 197 -1.54 16.70 -8.69
C LEU A 197 -0.61 16.67 -7.47
N TRP A 198 -0.98 17.37 -6.40
CA TRP A 198 -0.26 17.28 -5.12
C TRP A 198 -0.26 15.87 -4.51
N ALA A 199 -1.39 15.15 -4.56
CA ALA A 199 -1.50 13.79 -4.04
C ALA A 199 -0.64 12.77 -4.82
N SER A 200 -0.33 13.05 -6.08
CA SER A 200 0.55 12.25 -6.95
C SER A 200 2.04 12.55 -6.78
N GLY A 201 2.38 13.60 -6.04
CA GLY A 201 3.73 14.10 -5.83
C GLY A 201 4.23 14.92 -7.04
N SER A 202 4.29 16.24 -6.89
CA SER A 202 4.74 17.17 -7.93
C SER A 202 5.76 18.15 -7.39
N LEU A 203 6.84 18.38 -8.13
CA LEU A 203 7.82 19.43 -7.85
C LEU A 203 7.45 20.78 -8.47
N TYR A 204 6.29 20.87 -9.15
CA TYR A 204 5.80 22.13 -9.67
C TYR A 204 5.34 23.02 -8.50
N GLN A 205 6.08 24.10 -8.25
CA GLN A 205 5.72 25.14 -7.29
C GLN A 205 5.67 26.50 -7.99
N PRO A 206 4.64 27.32 -7.75
CA PRO A 206 4.65 28.71 -8.18
C PRO A 206 5.58 29.52 -7.26
N GLY A 207 6.79 29.84 -7.75
CA GLY A 207 7.78 30.67 -7.07
C GLY A 207 8.59 29.95 -5.97
N ALA A 208 9.42 30.72 -5.25
CA ALA A 208 10.36 30.19 -4.25
C ALA A 208 9.86 30.23 -2.79
N ALA A 209 8.68 30.80 -2.53
CA ALA A 209 8.20 31.05 -1.16
C ALA A 209 7.98 29.74 -0.37
N GLY A 210 7.26 28.77 -0.94
CA GLY A 210 7.01 27.48 -0.28
C GLY A 210 8.30 26.71 0.02
N LEU A 211 9.27 26.74 -0.91
CA LEU A 211 10.60 26.17 -0.68
C LEU A 211 11.35 26.88 0.46
N ARG A 212 11.31 28.22 0.51
CA ARG A 212 11.95 28.99 1.58
C ARG A 212 11.38 28.61 2.95
N ASP A 213 10.07 28.51 3.08
CA ASP A 213 9.41 28.11 4.33
C ASP A 213 9.81 26.69 4.73
N ALA A 214 9.85 25.76 3.77
CA ALA A 214 10.29 24.40 4.03
C ALA A 214 11.76 24.31 4.47
N LEU A 215 12.64 25.14 3.90
CA LEU A 215 14.05 25.23 4.29
C LEU A 215 14.23 25.78 5.71
N LEU A 216 13.41 26.75 6.14
CA LEU A 216 13.42 27.24 7.52
C LEU A 216 13.06 26.11 8.51
N TRP A 217 12.05 25.30 8.18
CA TRP A 217 11.65 24.16 8.99
C TRP A 217 12.59 22.96 8.91
N LEU A 218 13.47 22.89 7.90
CA LEU A 218 14.51 21.87 7.77
C LEU A 218 15.65 22.04 8.78
N VAL A 219 15.87 23.26 9.29
CA VAL A 219 16.96 23.54 10.25
C VAL A 219 16.80 22.72 11.53
N ALA A 220 15.57 22.62 12.05
CA ALA A 220 15.29 21.90 13.30
C ALA A 220 15.65 20.39 13.24
N PRO A 221 15.16 19.59 12.27
CA PRO A 221 15.53 18.18 12.18
C PRO A 221 17.02 17.98 11.83
N LEU A 222 17.65 18.88 11.07
CA LEU A 222 19.10 18.83 10.82
C LEU A 222 19.91 19.07 12.10
N ALA A 223 19.53 20.04 12.93
CA ALA A 223 20.19 20.32 14.20
C ALA A 223 20.01 19.18 15.21
N ALA A 224 18.84 18.53 15.21
CA ALA A 224 18.55 17.38 16.07
C ALA A 224 19.23 16.07 15.59
N LEU A 225 19.55 15.95 14.31
CA LEU A 225 20.05 14.71 13.70
C LEU A 225 21.31 14.14 14.39
N PRO A 226 22.39 14.91 14.68
CA PRO A 226 23.58 14.40 15.36
C PRO A 226 23.29 13.84 16.77
N LEU A 227 22.29 14.40 17.45
CA LEU A 227 21.88 13.97 18.80
C LEU A 227 21.21 12.60 18.78
N VAL A 228 20.53 12.27 17.69
CA VAL A 228 19.84 10.98 17.52
C VAL A 228 20.77 9.92 16.92
N ILE A 229 21.66 10.28 15.99
CA ILE A 229 22.57 9.33 15.35
C ILE A 229 23.47 8.61 16.37
N ARG A 230 24.06 9.35 17.32
CA ARG A 230 24.98 8.81 18.34
C ARG A 230 24.38 7.65 19.15
N PRO A 231 23.18 7.79 19.76
CA PRO A 231 22.54 6.69 20.50
C PRO A 231 21.92 5.60 19.62
N LEU A 232 21.74 5.82 18.31
CA LEU A 232 21.20 4.81 17.38
C LEU A 232 22.22 3.76 16.91
N ASP A 233 23.52 4.11 16.87
CA ASP A 233 24.56 3.17 16.44
C ASP A 233 24.63 1.90 17.33
N PRO A 234 24.58 1.98 18.68
CA PRO A 234 24.49 0.81 19.56
C PRO A 234 23.21 -0.01 19.38
N LEU A 235 22.11 0.66 19.01
CA LEU A 235 20.79 0.06 18.80
C LEU A 235 20.77 -0.95 17.64
N ALA A 236 21.72 -0.84 16.70
CA ALA A 236 21.94 -1.84 15.66
C ALA A 236 22.40 -3.20 16.20
N LEU A 237 23.01 -3.25 17.40
CA LEU A 237 23.50 -4.48 18.05
C LEU A 237 22.42 -5.22 18.83
N GLY A 238 21.24 -4.61 19.04
CA GLY A 238 20.15 -5.16 19.84
C GLY A 238 19.72 -4.22 20.96
N ASP A 239 18.48 -4.39 21.45
CA ASP A 239 17.92 -3.51 22.48
C ASP A 239 18.66 -3.70 23.83
N ASP A 240 19.00 -4.94 24.18
CA ASP A 240 19.72 -5.26 25.43
C ASP A 240 21.17 -4.75 25.41
N ALA A 241 21.85 -4.89 24.26
CA ALA A 241 23.22 -4.39 24.06
C ALA A 241 23.27 -2.86 24.12
N ALA A 242 22.27 -2.18 23.54
CA ALA A 242 22.16 -0.73 23.60
C ALA A 242 21.83 -0.23 25.01
N ALA A 243 20.94 -0.93 25.73
CA ALA A 243 20.62 -0.62 27.11
C ALA A 243 21.84 -0.80 28.03
N ALA A 244 22.62 -1.87 27.85
CA ALA A 244 23.87 -2.10 28.56
C ALA A 244 24.94 -1.04 28.26
N ALA A 245 24.94 -0.46 27.05
CA ALA A 245 25.77 0.68 26.67
C ALA A 245 25.27 2.04 27.22
N GLY A 246 24.24 2.05 28.08
CA GLY A 246 23.70 3.25 28.72
C GLY A 246 22.68 4.03 27.87
N VAL A 247 22.24 3.49 26.74
CA VAL A 247 21.26 4.15 25.86
C VAL A 247 19.84 3.96 26.38
N ARG A 248 19.10 5.05 26.55
CA ARG A 248 17.66 5.02 26.85
C ARG A 248 16.86 4.66 25.60
N VAL A 249 16.75 3.37 25.31
CA VAL A 249 16.16 2.80 24.06
C VAL A 249 14.85 3.47 23.65
N ASP A 250 13.87 3.58 24.56
CA ASP A 250 12.55 4.13 24.21
C ASP A 250 12.60 5.63 23.89
N ALA A 251 13.40 6.41 24.63
CA ALA A 251 13.58 7.83 24.38
C ALA A 251 14.30 8.07 23.05
N THR A 252 15.33 7.27 22.75
CA THR A 252 16.05 7.32 21.47
C THR A 252 15.12 6.97 20.30
N ARG A 253 14.26 5.95 20.45
CA ARG A 253 13.28 5.58 19.42
C ARG A 253 12.27 6.68 19.15
N LEU A 254 11.74 7.29 20.21
CA LEU A 254 10.81 8.41 20.11
C LEU A 254 11.49 9.62 19.43
N ALA A 255 12.66 10.03 19.92
CA ALA A 255 13.41 11.16 19.36
C ALA A 255 13.77 10.92 17.89
N GLY A 256 14.23 9.72 17.53
CA GLY A 256 14.53 9.39 16.15
C GLY A 256 13.31 9.36 15.24
N THR A 257 12.16 8.93 15.76
CA THR A 257 10.90 9.00 15.01
C THR A 257 10.48 10.45 14.79
N VAL A 258 10.54 11.29 15.82
CA VAL A 258 10.24 12.72 15.72
C VAL A 258 11.11 13.41 14.66
N VAL A 259 12.43 13.14 14.66
CA VAL A 259 13.35 13.70 13.65
C VAL A 259 13.02 13.16 12.25
N ALA A 260 12.74 11.86 12.11
CA ALA A 260 12.36 11.27 10.83
C ALA A 260 11.04 11.84 10.28
N VAL A 261 10.04 12.07 11.14
CA VAL A 261 8.78 12.73 10.79
C VAL A 261 9.04 14.17 10.36
N GLY A 262 9.95 14.89 11.04
CA GLY A 262 10.38 16.23 10.64
C GLY A 262 10.89 16.30 9.21
N PHE A 263 11.85 15.44 8.86
CA PHE A 263 12.33 15.33 7.48
C PHE A 263 11.23 14.94 6.49
N ALA A 264 10.40 13.94 6.82
CA ALA A 264 9.31 13.52 5.94
C ALA A 264 8.28 14.65 5.69
N SER A 265 7.98 15.46 6.71
CA SER A 265 7.00 16.56 6.62
C SER A 265 7.51 17.72 5.76
N VAL A 266 8.80 18.06 5.89
CA VAL A 266 9.46 19.02 4.99
C VAL A 266 9.38 18.53 3.55
N ALA A 267 9.70 17.26 3.29
CA ALA A 267 9.62 16.71 1.94
C ALA A 267 8.19 16.74 1.36
N VAL A 268 7.19 16.33 2.15
CA VAL A 268 5.78 16.34 1.74
C VAL A 268 5.27 17.75 1.48
N SER A 269 5.72 18.75 2.25
CA SER A 269 5.35 20.15 2.02
C SER A 269 5.88 20.73 0.71
N ILE A 270 6.99 20.20 0.20
CA ILE A 270 7.64 20.66 -1.03
C ILE A 270 7.07 19.94 -2.24
N ALA A 271 7.08 18.60 -2.19
CA ALA A 271 6.89 17.77 -3.38
C ALA A 271 5.65 16.88 -3.30
N GLY A 272 4.87 16.93 -2.22
CA GLY A 272 3.87 15.92 -1.91
C GLY A 272 4.51 14.56 -1.55
N PRO A 273 3.72 13.48 -1.54
CA PRO A 273 4.24 12.14 -1.27
C PRO A 273 5.07 11.64 -2.45
N LEU A 274 6.36 11.39 -2.22
CA LEU A 274 7.22 10.70 -3.19
C LEU A 274 7.57 9.31 -2.65
N SER A 275 6.99 8.26 -3.24
CA SER A 275 7.21 6.88 -2.82
C SER A 275 8.62 6.39 -3.10
N TYR A 276 9.04 5.32 -2.41
CA TYR A 276 10.28 4.57 -2.66
C TYR A 276 11.61 5.24 -2.33
N ILE A 277 11.73 6.57 -2.29
CA ILE A 277 13.03 7.23 -2.07
C ILE A 277 13.65 6.82 -0.73
N GLY A 278 12.86 6.89 0.35
CA GLY A 278 13.26 6.49 1.69
C GLY A 278 13.61 4.99 1.80
N LEU A 279 13.13 4.18 0.88
CA LEU A 279 13.37 2.74 0.83
C LEU A 279 14.61 2.40 -0.02
N ILE A 280 14.76 3.03 -1.18
CA ILE A 280 15.79 2.74 -2.17
C ILE A 280 17.13 3.31 -1.75
N ALA A 281 17.20 4.62 -1.47
CA ALA A 281 18.46 5.32 -1.29
C ALA A 281 19.35 4.71 -0.17
N PRO A 282 18.89 4.55 1.08
CA PRO A 282 19.72 3.97 2.13
C PRO A 282 20.15 2.52 1.85
N ASN A 283 19.28 1.72 1.22
CA ASN A 283 19.59 0.33 0.92
C ASN A 283 20.55 0.19 -0.27
N LEU A 284 20.48 1.07 -1.26
CA LEU A 284 21.44 1.14 -2.36
C LEU A 284 22.84 1.46 -1.81
N ILE A 285 22.93 2.46 -0.91
CA ILE A 285 24.20 2.81 -0.24
C ILE A 285 24.76 1.63 0.56
N ARG A 286 23.92 0.88 1.28
CA ARG A 286 24.33 -0.34 2.00
C ARG A 286 24.88 -1.42 1.06
N GLN A 287 24.22 -1.65 -0.08
CA GLN A 287 24.66 -2.65 -1.06
C GLN A 287 26.02 -2.30 -1.68
N MET A 288 26.28 -1.02 -1.98
CA MET A 288 27.55 -0.59 -2.57
C MET A 288 28.76 -0.70 -1.61
N ARG A 289 28.53 -0.79 -0.29
CA ARG A 289 29.61 -0.72 0.72
C ARG A 289 29.79 -1.96 1.61
N GLY A 290 28.82 -2.86 1.69
CA GLY A 290 28.87 -3.99 2.64
C GLY A 290 28.83 -3.56 4.12
N ALA A 291 29.25 -4.43 5.03
CA ALA A 291 29.02 -4.35 6.49
C ALA A 291 29.51 -3.06 7.20
N LYS A 292 30.45 -2.29 6.63
CA LYS A 292 30.94 -1.02 7.21
C LYS A 292 30.01 0.19 6.96
N ALA A 293 28.93 0.03 6.18
CA ALA A 293 27.92 1.06 5.91
C ALA A 293 26.78 1.14 6.92
N SER A 294 26.82 0.34 7.99
CA SER A 294 25.79 0.38 9.04
C SER A 294 25.90 1.59 9.96
N ARG A 295 27.06 2.28 10.03
CA ARG A 295 27.20 3.49 10.86
C ARG A 295 26.34 4.61 10.32
N LEU A 296 25.37 5.04 11.12
CA LEU A 296 24.37 6.02 10.71
C LEU A 296 25.00 7.36 10.32
N GLY A 297 26.09 7.76 10.98
CA GLY A 297 26.78 9.03 10.70
C GLY A 297 27.26 9.18 9.25
N ALA A 298 27.62 8.08 8.59
CA ALA A 298 27.98 8.10 7.17
C ALA A 298 26.80 7.73 6.25
N LEU A 299 25.89 6.87 6.73
CA LEU A 299 24.76 6.40 5.94
C LEU A 299 23.74 7.51 5.67
N VAL A 300 23.38 8.31 6.68
CA VAL A 300 22.32 9.32 6.55
C VAL A 300 22.69 10.40 5.53
N PRO A 301 23.88 11.04 5.57
CA PRO A 301 24.25 12.05 4.57
C PRO A 301 24.38 11.48 3.15
N LEU A 302 24.92 10.27 3.01
CA LEU A 302 25.04 9.62 1.70
C LEU A 302 23.69 9.18 1.13
N ALA A 303 22.80 8.69 1.98
CA ALA A 303 21.43 8.39 1.61
C ALA A 303 20.73 9.67 1.16
N ALA A 304 20.90 10.79 1.89
CA ALA A 304 20.35 12.08 1.50
C ALA A 304 20.85 12.54 0.12
N LEU A 305 22.16 12.46 -0.14
CA LEU A 305 22.72 12.75 -1.47
C LEU A 305 22.17 11.83 -2.56
N ALA A 306 22.08 10.52 -2.28
CA ALA A 306 21.53 9.56 -3.24
C ALA A 306 20.04 9.79 -3.53
N GLY A 307 19.26 10.14 -2.50
CA GLY A 307 17.85 10.49 -2.64
C GLY A 307 17.63 11.76 -3.44
N GLY A 308 18.39 12.82 -3.13
CA GLY A 308 18.38 14.08 -3.89
C GLY A 308 18.78 13.86 -5.36
N ALA A 309 19.84 13.09 -5.60
CA ALA A 309 20.28 12.74 -6.96
C ALA A 309 19.20 11.94 -7.72
N LEU A 310 18.59 10.94 -7.07
CA LEU A 310 17.53 10.13 -7.68
C LEU A 310 16.35 11.01 -8.11
N VAL A 311 15.88 11.91 -7.24
CA VAL A 311 14.75 12.80 -7.57
C VAL A 311 15.14 13.79 -8.67
N LEU A 312 16.31 14.43 -8.57
CA LEU A 312 16.76 15.43 -9.54
C LEU A 312 16.96 14.83 -10.94
N VAL A 313 17.63 13.68 -11.04
CA VAL A 313 17.83 12.97 -12.31
C VAL A 313 16.49 12.58 -12.91
N THR A 314 15.58 12.04 -12.08
CA THR A 314 14.25 11.61 -12.55
C THR A 314 13.42 12.80 -13.04
N ASP A 315 13.33 13.89 -12.27
CA ASP A 315 12.61 15.12 -12.67
C ASP A 315 13.21 15.72 -13.95
N SER A 316 14.54 15.77 -14.04
CA SER A 316 15.22 16.32 -15.22
C SER A 316 14.98 15.47 -16.48
N ALA A 317 14.87 14.14 -16.33
CA ALA A 317 14.53 13.25 -17.45
C ALA A 317 13.10 13.48 -17.95
N VAL A 318 12.13 13.70 -17.05
CA VAL A 318 10.74 14.04 -17.41
C VAL A 318 10.69 15.33 -18.23
N LEU A 319 11.38 16.37 -17.77
CA LEU A 319 11.44 17.66 -18.46
C LEU A 319 12.15 17.54 -19.82
N ALA A 320 13.27 16.81 -19.88
CA ALA A 320 14.03 16.63 -21.12
C ALA A 320 13.26 15.87 -22.21
N LEU A 321 12.31 15.01 -21.81
CA LEU A 321 11.43 14.28 -22.72
C LEU A 321 10.16 15.07 -23.09
N GLY A 322 9.97 16.29 -22.58
CA GLY A 322 8.76 17.10 -22.80
C GLY A 322 7.50 16.49 -22.18
N LEU A 323 7.65 15.73 -21.09
CA LEU A 323 6.56 15.02 -20.42
C LEU A 323 6.03 15.78 -19.19
N ASP A 324 6.41 17.03 -18.98
CA ASP A 324 6.14 17.79 -17.77
C ASP A 324 4.69 18.28 -17.63
N ALA A 325 4.01 18.47 -18.75
CA ALA A 325 2.58 18.75 -18.78
C ALA A 325 1.72 17.54 -18.41
N THR A 326 2.23 16.31 -18.62
CA THR A 326 1.45 15.08 -18.47
C THR A 326 1.88 14.27 -17.25
N LEU A 327 3.17 14.18 -16.95
CA LEU A 327 3.72 13.22 -16.00
C LEU A 327 4.32 13.92 -14.77
N SER A 328 3.71 13.68 -13.60
CA SER A 328 4.22 14.21 -12.35
C SER A 328 5.51 13.54 -11.91
N THR A 329 6.34 14.24 -11.13
CA THR A 329 7.62 13.71 -10.65
C THR A 329 7.43 12.45 -9.80
N GLY A 330 6.38 12.37 -8.98
CA GLY A 330 6.10 11.18 -8.16
C GLY A 330 5.76 9.95 -9.00
N VAL A 331 5.02 10.13 -10.09
CA VAL A 331 4.75 9.07 -11.08
C VAL A 331 6.05 8.59 -11.73
N ALA A 332 6.92 9.52 -12.14
CA ALA A 332 8.23 9.18 -12.70
C ALA A 332 9.10 8.38 -11.72
N ILE A 333 9.10 8.77 -10.45
CA ILE A 333 9.85 8.08 -9.40
C ILE A 333 9.29 6.68 -9.17
N ALA A 334 7.97 6.46 -9.25
CA ALA A 334 7.41 5.11 -9.17
C ALA A 334 7.88 4.23 -10.34
N PHE A 335 7.96 4.77 -11.56
CA PHE A 335 8.48 4.04 -12.73
C PHE A 335 9.94 3.64 -12.59
N VAL A 336 10.79 4.52 -12.05
CA VAL A 336 12.22 4.21 -11.81
C VAL A 336 12.40 3.32 -10.56
N GLY A 337 11.63 3.59 -9.52
CA GLY A 337 11.75 2.95 -8.21
C GLY A 337 11.25 1.51 -8.17
N THR A 338 10.20 1.19 -8.92
CA THR A 338 9.60 -0.15 -8.93
C THR A 338 10.58 -1.22 -9.46
N PRO A 339 11.23 -1.07 -10.64
CA PRO A 339 12.24 -2.01 -11.11
C PRO A 339 13.43 -2.14 -10.16
N LEU A 340 13.88 -1.02 -9.58
CA LEU A 340 14.99 -1.02 -8.63
C LEU A 340 14.63 -1.79 -7.36
N MET A 341 13.41 -1.60 -6.84
CA MET A 341 12.90 -2.36 -5.70
C MET A 341 12.80 -3.86 -5.99
N LEU A 342 12.24 -4.22 -7.15
CA LEU A 342 12.14 -5.63 -7.57
C LEU A 342 13.52 -6.28 -7.73
N ALA A 343 14.49 -5.56 -8.28
CA ALA A 343 15.87 -6.02 -8.39
C ALA A 343 16.50 -6.24 -7.00
N MET A 344 16.23 -5.37 -6.03
CA MET A 344 16.71 -5.51 -4.66
C MET A 344 16.05 -6.68 -3.92
N ILE A 345 14.74 -6.87 -4.08
CA ILE A 345 13.99 -8.02 -3.52
C ILE A 345 14.58 -9.33 -4.06
N ARG A 346 14.82 -9.41 -5.37
CA ARG A 346 15.37 -10.59 -6.04
C ARG A 346 16.79 -10.95 -5.60
N ARG A 347 17.59 -9.96 -5.16
CA ARG A 347 18.96 -10.18 -4.64
C ARG A 347 18.99 -10.67 -3.18
N GLY A 348 17.84 -10.86 -2.52
CA GLY A 348 17.75 -11.39 -1.16
C GLY A 348 18.14 -10.41 -0.05
N ALA A 349 18.45 -9.14 -0.40
CA ALA A 349 18.95 -8.13 0.53
C ALA A 349 17.93 -7.68 1.60
N ALA A 350 16.63 -7.97 1.39
CA ALA A 350 15.55 -7.55 2.29
C ALA A 350 15.06 -8.66 3.26
N TRP A 351 15.72 -9.83 3.30
CA TRP A 351 15.08 -11.08 3.76
C TRP A 351 15.67 -11.72 5.02
N SER A 352 16.79 -11.25 5.57
CA SER A 352 17.49 -12.00 6.63
C SER A 352 16.83 -11.97 8.01
N GLY A 353 15.77 -11.17 8.24
CA GLY A 353 15.18 -10.98 9.57
C GLY A 353 13.75 -11.46 9.79
N ALA A 354 13.02 -11.88 8.73
CA ALA A 354 11.58 -12.16 8.81
C ALA A 354 11.22 -13.66 8.76
N ALA A 355 12.21 -14.54 8.65
CA ALA A 355 12.00 -15.91 8.17
C ALA A 355 11.52 -16.94 9.22
N GLN A 356 11.34 -16.60 10.50
CA GLN A 356 10.92 -17.60 11.49
C GLN A 356 9.98 -17.00 12.54
N GLN A 357 8.70 -16.94 12.23
CA GLN A 357 7.66 -16.93 13.26
C GLN A 357 6.49 -17.79 12.78
N PRO A 358 6.23 -18.95 13.42
CA PRO A 358 4.98 -19.67 13.17
C PRO A 358 3.83 -18.80 13.66
N ALA A 359 3.00 -18.33 12.73
CA ALA A 359 1.78 -17.61 13.05
C ALA A 359 0.76 -18.58 13.67
N HIS A 360 0.91 -18.87 14.96
CA HIS A 360 -0.13 -19.53 15.74
C HIS A 360 -1.19 -18.50 16.14
N VAL A 361 -2.08 -18.15 15.21
CA VAL A 361 -3.34 -17.48 15.57
C VAL A 361 -4.21 -18.53 16.26
N ARG A 362 -4.03 -18.69 17.58
CA ARG A 362 -5.02 -19.39 18.42
C ARG A 362 -6.20 -18.46 18.63
N ALA A 363 -7.17 -18.51 17.71
CA ALA A 363 -8.48 -17.90 17.91
C ALA A 363 -9.24 -18.67 19.01
N GLY A 364 -8.90 -18.38 20.27
CA GLY A 364 -9.64 -18.82 21.44
C GLY A 364 -10.80 -17.87 21.71
N THR A 365 -11.98 -18.17 21.16
CA THR A 365 -13.27 -17.71 21.69
C THR A 365 -14.25 -18.88 21.69
N ARG A 366 -14.87 -19.14 22.84
CA ARG A 366 -15.80 -20.27 23.06
C ARG A 366 -17.27 -19.93 22.71
N GLY A 367 -17.55 -18.76 22.13
CA GLY A 367 -18.90 -18.19 22.04
C GLY A 367 -19.74 -18.51 20.78
N GLY A 368 -19.15 -18.79 19.62
CA GLY A 368 -19.90 -18.95 18.35
C GLY A 368 -20.29 -20.39 17.97
N ALA A 369 -19.96 -21.38 18.79
CA ALA A 369 -19.80 -22.76 18.34
C ALA A 369 -21.09 -23.50 17.94
N ARG A 370 -22.30 -23.08 18.37
CA ARG A 370 -23.53 -23.86 18.09
C ARG A 370 -24.03 -23.71 16.65
N LEU A 371 -24.17 -22.46 16.17
CA LEU A 371 -24.66 -22.18 14.81
C LEU A 371 -23.67 -22.70 13.74
N VAL A 372 -22.36 -22.48 13.94
CA VAL A 372 -21.35 -22.95 13.00
C VAL A 372 -21.22 -24.47 12.98
N ARG A 373 -21.37 -25.14 14.13
CA ARG A 373 -21.42 -26.62 14.16
C ARG A 373 -22.65 -27.17 13.43
N ALA A 374 -23.81 -26.52 13.57
CA ALA A 374 -25.02 -26.93 12.84
C ALA A 374 -24.82 -26.79 11.32
N LEU A 375 -24.27 -25.65 10.87
CA LEU A 375 -23.97 -25.40 9.45
C LEU A 375 -22.88 -26.30 8.88
N ALA A 376 -21.91 -26.74 9.70
CA ALA A 376 -20.82 -27.61 9.28
C ALA A 376 -21.26 -29.04 8.92
N VAL A 377 -22.44 -29.47 9.39
CA VAL A 377 -23.01 -30.81 9.12
C VAL A 377 -23.81 -30.83 7.82
N LEU A 378 -24.26 -29.66 7.33
CA LEU A 378 -25.06 -29.58 6.11
C LEU A 378 -24.19 -29.81 4.85
N PRO A 379 -24.72 -30.53 3.84
CA PRO A 379 -24.06 -30.66 2.55
C PRO A 379 -24.03 -29.30 1.85
N TRP A 380 -23.00 -29.07 1.01
CA TRP A 380 -22.78 -27.79 0.33
C TRP A 380 -24.00 -27.21 -0.44
N PRO A 381 -24.88 -27.99 -1.12
CA PRO A 381 -26.02 -27.40 -1.81
C PRO A 381 -27.06 -26.83 -0.83
N ALA A 382 -27.23 -27.43 0.34
CA ALA A 382 -28.17 -26.90 1.35
C ALA A 382 -27.65 -25.59 1.95
N VAL A 383 -26.34 -25.49 2.18
CA VAL A 383 -25.70 -24.23 2.61
C VAL A 383 -25.85 -23.15 1.53
N ALA A 384 -25.66 -23.51 0.26
CA ALA A 384 -25.83 -22.58 -0.86
C ALA A 384 -27.27 -22.03 -0.94
N VAL A 385 -28.29 -22.90 -0.82
CA VAL A 385 -29.70 -22.47 -0.82
C VAL A 385 -29.99 -21.53 0.35
N LEU A 386 -29.50 -21.83 1.55
CA LEU A 386 -29.69 -20.96 2.72
C LEU A 386 -29.04 -19.59 2.52
N LEU A 387 -27.83 -19.55 1.96
CA LEU A 387 -27.13 -18.30 1.66
C LEU A 387 -27.84 -17.48 0.57
N LEU A 388 -28.39 -18.13 -0.45
CA LEU A 388 -29.19 -17.47 -1.47
C LEU A 388 -30.47 -16.88 -0.88
N ALA A 389 -31.18 -17.62 -0.02
CA ALA A 389 -32.38 -17.13 0.66
C ALA A 389 -32.07 -15.94 1.58
N ALA A 390 -30.98 -16.02 2.35
CA ALA A 390 -30.51 -14.91 3.18
C ALA A 390 -30.10 -13.69 2.33
N GLY A 391 -29.39 -13.90 1.22
CA GLY A 391 -29.02 -12.85 0.28
C GLY A 391 -30.24 -12.17 -0.35
N ALA A 392 -31.27 -12.94 -0.73
CA ALA A 392 -32.52 -12.41 -1.24
C ALA A 392 -33.27 -11.58 -0.19
N ALA A 393 -33.30 -12.03 1.07
CA ALA A 393 -33.88 -11.25 2.16
C ALA A 393 -33.14 -9.92 2.38
N VAL A 394 -31.80 -9.95 2.38
CA VAL A 394 -30.98 -8.72 2.49
C VAL A 394 -31.19 -7.80 1.30
N LEU A 395 -31.38 -8.34 0.09
CA LEU A 395 -31.67 -7.56 -1.11
C LEU A 395 -33.00 -6.81 -0.98
N VAL A 396 -34.08 -7.50 -0.59
CA VAL A 396 -35.41 -6.90 -0.43
C VAL A 396 -35.41 -5.85 0.68
N VAL A 397 -34.88 -6.20 1.86
CA VAL A 397 -34.83 -5.28 3.00
C VAL A 397 -33.92 -4.11 2.69
N GLY A 398 -32.71 -4.36 2.18
CA GLY A 398 -31.73 -3.32 1.88
C GLY A 398 -32.20 -2.36 0.78
N ALA A 399 -32.83 -2.85 -0.29
CA ALA A 399 -33.37 -1.99 -1.35
C ALA A 399 -34.50 -1.07 -0.83
N SER A 400 -35.19 -1.49 0.23
CA SER A 400 -36.19 -0.68 0.93
C SER A 400 -35.58 0.52 1.68
N PHE A 401 -34.33 0.41 2.14
CA PHE A 401 -33.60 1.46 2.83
C PHE A 401 -32.90 2.43 1.86
N GLY A 402 -33.05 3.72 2.10
CA GLY A 402 -32.44 4.82 1.37
C GLY A 402 -33.08 6.17 1.76
N PRO A 403 -32.74 7.27 1.07
CA PRO A 403 -33.30 8.59 1.38
C PRO A 403 -34.84 8.63 1.36
N VAL A 404 -35.43 7.82 0.48
CA VAL A 404 -36.87 7.51 0.46
C VAL A 404 -37.07 6.07 0.90
N TRP A 405 -37.80 5.85 1.99
CA TRP A 405 -38.14 4.52 2.47
C TRP A 405 -39.26 3.89 1.63
N ILE A 406 -39.09 2.63 1.23
CA ILE A 406 -40.10 1.85 0.50
C ILE A 406 -40.67 0.78 1.42
N GLY A 407 -41.86 1.03 1.97
CA GLY A 407 -42.56 0.05 2.78
C GLY A 407 -43.10 -1.14 1.98
N PRO A 408 -43.53 -2.23 2.65
CA PRO A 408 -44.06 -3.43 1.99
C PRO A 408 -45.22 -3.15 1.04
N GLY A 409 -46.14 -2.24 1.40
CA GLY A 409 -47.24 -1.85 0.53
C GLY A 409 -46.79 -1.19 -0.79
N ARG A 410 -45.74 -0.35 -0.72
CA ARG A 410 -45.15 0.29 -1.92
C ARG A 410 -44.36 -0.69 -2.77
N TRP A 411 -43.76 -1.72 -2.16
CA TRP A 411 -43.16 -2.84 -2.89
C TRP A 411 -44.20 -3.58 -3.74
N PHE A 412 -45.31 -3.97 -3.14
CA PHE A 412 -46.39 -4.64 -3.88
C PHE A 412 -47.02 -3.71 -4.92
N ALA A 413 -47.19 -2.41 -4.61
CA ALA A 413 -47.66 -1.43 -5.57
C ALA A 413 -46.68 -1.24 -6.75
N ALA A 414 -45.36 -1.26 -6.51
CA ALA A 414 -44.36 -1.18 -7.56
C ALA A 414 -44.40 -2.40 -8.49
N LEU A 415 -44.53 -3.60 -7.92
CA LEU A 415 -44.67 -4.88 -8.65
C LEU A 415 -45.99 -4.95 -9.43
N ALA A 416 -47.09 -4.48 -8.84
CA ALA A 416 -48.41 -4.43 -9.47
C ALA A 416 -48.56 -3.27 -10.48
N GLN A 417 -47.47 -2.58 -10.77
CA GLN A 417 -47.40 -1.40 -11.64
C GLN A 417 -48.30 -0.21 -11.24
N ARG A 418 -48.58 -0.05 -9.93
CA ARG A 418 -49.44 1.01 -9.38
C ARG A 418 -48.67 2.19 -8.75
N ASP A 419 -47.37 2.04 -8.52
CA ASP A 419 -46.50 3.11 -8.00
C ASP A 419 -45.22 3.16 -8.85
N ASP A 420 -45.17 4.08 -9.82
CA ASP A 420 -44.04 4.24 -10.74
C ASP A 420 -42.79 4.78 -10.04
N LEU A 421 -42.95 5.68 -9.06
CA LEU A 421 -41.83 6.22 -8.28
C LEU A 421 -41.15 5.11 -7.47
N ALA A 422 -41.92 4.27 -6.78
CA ALA A 422 -41.37 3.13 -6.05
C ALA A 422 -40.66 2.14 -6.99
N ARG A 423 -41.21 1.92 -8.20
CA ARG A 423 -40.57 1.06 -9.21
C ARG A 423 -39.24 1.63 -9.68
N THR A 424 -39.18 2.92 -10.06
CA THR A 424 -37.93 3.57 -10.48
C THR A 424 -36.87 3.54 -9.39
N VAL A 425 -37.25 3.77 -8.13
CA VAL A 425 -36.30 3.70 -7.01
C VAL A 425 -35.80 2.26 -6.81
N LEU A 426 -36.64 1.24 -6.95
CA LEU A 426 -36.22 -0.16 -6.88
C LEU A 426 -35.32 -0.54 -8.06
N ASP A 427 -35.60 -0.06 -9.26
CA ASP A 427 -34.79 -0.29 -10.46
C ASP A 427 -33.38 0.32 -10.35
N LEU A 428 -33.21 1.35 -9.52
CA LEU A 428 -31.90 1.92 -9.20
C LEU A 428 -31.20 1.22 -8.01
N ARG A 429 -31.95 0.75 -7.01
CA ARG A 429 -31.39 0.19 -5.76
C ARG A 429 -31.15 -1.31 -5.79
N ALA A 430 -32.05 -2.08 -6.40
CA ALA A 430 -31.95 -3.54 -6.46
C ALA A 430 -30.71 -4.02 -7.20
N PRO A 431 -30.40 -3.58 -8.45
CA PRO A 431 -29.19 -4.03 -9.13
C PRO A 431 -27.92 -3.62 -8.38
N ARG A 432 -27.92 -2.39 -7.85
CA ARG A 432 -26.82 -1.87 -7.03
C ARG A 432 -26.51 -2.72 -5.81
N LEU A 433 -27.52 -3.08 -5.04
CA LEU A 433 -27.35 -3.91 -3.86
C LEU A 433 -27.00 -5.37 -4.22
N LEU A 434 -27.52 -5.88 -5.34
CA LEU A 434 -27.14 -7.20 -5.85
C LEU A 434 -25.66 -7.25 -6.26
N CYS A 435 -25.15 -6.22 -6.95
CA CYS A 435 -23.73 -6.07 -7.23
C CYS A 435 -22.90 -6.04 -5.95
N ALA A 436 -23.35 -5.29 -4.93
CA ALA A 436 -22.68 -5.22 -3.62
C ALA A 436 -22.59 -6.62 -2.94
N LEU A 437 -23.69 -7.38 -2.94
CA LEU A 437 -23.73 -8.73 -2.38
C LEU A 437 -22.79 -9.69 -3.13
N LEU A 438 -22.87 -9.73 -4.46
CA LEU A 438 -22.07 -10.62 -5.29
C LEU A 438 -20.58 -10.27 -5.22
N ALA A 439 -20.22 -9.00 -5.35
CA ALA A 439 -18.83 -8.55 -5.29
C ALA A 439 -18.24 -8.78 -3.89
N GLY A 440 -19.01 -8.49 -2.83
CA GLY A 440 -18.61 -8.74 -1.46
C GLY A 440 -18.36 -10.23 -1.19
N ALA A 441 -19.21 -11.10 -1.72
CA ALA A 441 -19.03 -12.55 -1.63
C ALA A 441 -17.74 -13.03 -2.31
N LEU A 442 -17.50 -12.58 -3.54
CA LEU A 442 -16.30 -12.93 -4.30
C LEU A 442 -15.02 -12.41 -3.64
N LEU A 443 -15.02 -11.18 -3.13
CA LEU A 443 -13.88 -10.60 -2.41
C LEU A 443 -13.63 -11.33 -1.08
N GLY A 444 -14.67 -11.66 -0.32
CA GLY A 444 -14.55 -12.43 0.92
C GLY A 444 -14.00 -13.84 0.70
N ALA A 445 -14.47 -14.52 -0.34
CA ALA A 445 -13.96 -15.82 -0.76
C ALA A 445 -12.50 -15.75 -1.24
N SER A 446 -12.18 -14.79 -2.11
CA SER A 446 -10.81 -14.51 -2.57
C SER A 446 -9.86 -14.26 -1.40
N GLY A 447 -10.33 -13.51 -0.39
CA GLY A 447 -9.62 -13.28 0.87
C GLY A 447 -9.19 -14.56 1.57
N VAL A 448 -10.12 -15.51 1.79
CA VAL A 448 -9.77 -16.79 2.42
C VAL A 448 -8.76 -17.56 1.58
N LEU A 449 -8.99 -17.68 0.26
CA LEU A 449 -8.08 -18.38 -0.65
C LEU A 449 -6.66 -17.78 -0.59
N MET A 450 -6.57 -16.45 -0.59
CA MET A 450 -5.29 -15.74 -0.50
C MET A 450 -4.60 -15.98 0.84
N GLN A 451 -5.32 -15.86 1.95
CA GLN A 451 -4.79 -16.10 3.30
C GLN A 451 -4.29 -17.53 3.47
N SER A 452 -4.97 -18.52 2.87
CA SER A 452 -4.57 -19.93 2.94
C SER A 452 -3.28 -20.22 2.17
N ILE A 453 -3.10 -19.65 0.97
CA ILE A 453 -1.89 -19.87 0.17
C ILE A 453 -0.71 -19.05 0.70
N VAL A 454 -0.95 -17.79 1.05
CA VAL A 454 0.09 -16.89 1.57
C VAL A 454 0.43 -17.23 3.03
N ARG A 455 -0.38 -18.06 3.70
CA ARG A 455 -0.22 -18.40 5.13
C ARG A 455 -0.08 -17.14 6.01
N ASN A 456 -0.80 -16.09 5.65
CA ASN A 456 -0.80 -14.82 6.35
C ASN A 456 -2.24 -14.34 6.49
N PRO A 457 -2.77 -14.17 7.73
CA PRO A 457 -4.15 -13.73 7.95
C PRO A 457 -4.42 -12.30 7.47
N LEU A 458 -3.38 -11.54 7.15
CA LEU A 458 -3.46 -10.17 6.63
C LEU A 458 -3.22 -10.11 5.12
N ALA A 459 -3.15 -11.26 4.44
CA ALA A 459 -3.11 -11.30 2.99
C ALA A 459 -4.51 -11.09 2.41
N GLY A 460 -4.63 -10.16 1.48
CA GLY A 460 -5.82 -9.95 0.66
C GLY A 460 -5.44 -9.87 -0.82
N PRO A 461 -6.42 -9.90 -1.73
CA PRO A 461 -6.14 -9.75 -3.17
C PRO A 461 -5.42 -8.43 -3.50
N GLU A 462 -5.67 -7.38 -2.71
CA GLU A 462 -4.98 -6.09 -2.78
C GLU A 462 -3.46 -6.19 -2.55
N VAL A 463 -3.01 -7.17 -1.77
CA VAL A 463 -1.58 -7.37 -1.46
C VAL A 463 -0.82 -7.93 -2.66
N LEU A 464 -1.49 -8.63 -3.58
CA LEU A 464 -0.86 -9.14 -4.80
C LEU A 464 -0.78 -8.12 -5.94
N GLY A 465 -1.34 -6.92 -5.78
CA GLY A 465 -1.39 -5.95 -6.87
C GLY A 465 -2.50 -6.22 -7.91
N VAL A 466 -3.20 -7.37 -7.82
CA VAL A 466 -4.12 -7.82 -8.87
C VAL A 466 -5.37 -6.96 -8.98
N THR A 467 -5.88 -6.43 -7.86
CA THR A 467 -7.04 -5.51 -7.87
C THR A 467 -6.66 -4.16 -8.45
N GLN A 468 -5.44 -3.67 -8.17
CA GLN A 468 -4.91 -2.43 -8.71
C GLN A 468 -4.67 -2.55 -10.23
N GLY A 469 -4.14 -3.69 -10.68
CA GLY A 469 -3.94 -3.96 -12.11
C GLY A 469 -5.25 -4.11 -12.88
N ALA A 470 -6.24 -4.78 -12.29
CA ALA A 470 -7.60 -4.86 -12.80
C ALA A 470 -8.26 -3.47 -12.90
N GLY A 471 -8.12 -2.66 -11.84
CA GLY A 471 -8.62 -1.30 -11.79
C GLY A 471 -8.01 -0.41 -12.88
N LEU A 472 -6.68 -0.45 -13.05
CA LEU A 472 -5.97 0.29 -14.09
C LEU A 472 -6.43 -0.11 -15.50
N ALA A 473 -6.51 -1.41 -15.81
CA ALA A 473 -6.92 -1.87 -17.13
C ALA A 473 -8.37 -1.47 -17.45
N THR A 474 -9.25 -1.54 -16.45
CA THR A 474 -10.66 -1.11 -16.61
C THR A 474 -10.74 0.40 -16.82
N LEU A 475 -9.95 1.18 -16.06
CA LEU A 475 -9.86 2.64 -16.21
C LEU A 475 -9.33 3.04 -17.58
N ALA A 476 -8.24 2.42 -18.05
CA ALA A 476 -7.67 2.65 -19.37
C ALA A 476 -8.68 2.32 -20.49
N THR A 477 -9.46 1.26 -20.32
CA THR A 477 -10.54 0.90 -21.26
C THR A 477 -11.65 1.94 -21.26
N LEU A 478 -12.06 2.47 -20.10
CA LEU A 478 -13.08 3.52 -20.02
C LEU A 478 -12.60 4.84 -20.63
N VAL A 479 -11.32 5.16 -20.50
CA VAL A 479 -10.70 6.33 -21.13
C VAL A 479 -10.66 6.16 -22.66
N ALA A 480 -10.19 5.01 -23.15
CA ALA A 480 -10.11 4.75 -24.59
C ALA A 480 -11.49 4.56 -25.26
N TRP A 481 -12.43 3.93 -24.54
CA TRP A 481 -13.78 3.64 -24.99
C TRP A 481 -14.81 3.96 -23.89
N PRO A 482 -15.28 5.21 -23.80
CA PRO A 482 -16.24 5.62 -22.75
C PRO A 482 -17.57 4.86 -22.78
N LEU A 483 -17.95 4.28 -23.93
CA LEU A 483 -19.18 3.50 -24.13
C LEU A 483 -18.91 1.98 -24.13
N ALA A 484 -17.76 1.55 -23.61
CA ALA A 484 -17.40 0.14 -23.48
C ALA A 484 -18.52 -0.67 -22.79
N ALA A 485 -18.96 -1.75 -23.44
CA ALA A 485 -19.99 -2.62 -22.88
C ALA A 485 -19.49 -3.33 -21.61
N HIS A 486 -20.39 -3.67 -20.68
CA HIS A 486 -20.04 -4.31 -19.40
C HIS A 486 -19.13 -5.55 -19.55
N GLY A 487 -19.35 -6.38 -20.56
CA GLY A 487 -18.49 -7.54 -20.84
C GLY A 487 -17.05 -7.17 -21.21
N THR A 488 -16.84 -6.05 -21.91
CA THR A 488 -15.50 -5.55 -22.25
C THR A 488 -14.76 -5.03 -21.02
N LEU A 489 -15.46 -4.39 -20.08
CA LEU A 489 -14.90 -3.96 -18.79
C LEU A 489 -14.51 -5.16 -17.92
N VAL A 490 -15.32 -6.22 -17.92
CA VAL A 490 -14.97 -7.50 -17.26
C VAL A 490 -13.72 -8.12 -17.89
N ALA A 491 -13.65 -8.18 -19.22
CA ALA A 491 -12.48 -8.69 -19.92
C ALA A 491 -11.21 -7.86 -19.63
N ALA A 492 -11.32 -6.53 -19.63
CA ALA A 492 -10.22 -5.63 -19.28
C ALA A 492 -9.72 -5.83 -17.85
N SER A 493 -10.65 -5.91 -16.89
CA SER A 493 -10.34 -6.20 -15.48
C SER A 493 -9.60 -7.54 -15.32
N LEU A 494 -10.11 -8.60 -15.95
CA LEU A 494 -9.49 -9.93 -15.92
C LEU A 494 -8.11 -9.94 -16.60
N ALA A 495 -7.95 -9.24 -17.71
CA ALA A 495 -6.68 -9.11 -18.41
C ALA A 495 -5.63 -8.37 -17.55
N GLY A 496 -6.00 -7.23 -16.95
CA GLY A 496 -5.11 -6.44 -16.11
C GLY A 496 -4.69 -7.16 -14.83
N GLY A 497 -5.66 -7.76 -14.13
CA GLY A 497 -5.38 -8.54 -12.92
C GLY A 497 -4.62 -9.85 -13.22
N GLY A 498 -4.98 -10.53 -14.31
CA GLY A 498 -4.30 -11.73 -14.80
C GLY A 498 -2.85 -11.45 -15.19
N ALA A 499 -2.58 -10.39 -15.95
CA ALA A 499 -1.23 -9.95 -16.29
C ALA A 499 -0.40 -9.65 -15.04
N THR A 500 -1.01 -8.99 -14.04
CA THR A 500 -0.38 -8.70 -12.75
C THR A 500 -0.02 -9.97 -11.97
N LEU A 501 -0.93 -10.95 -11.95
CA LEU A 501 -0.67 -12.26 -11.33
C LEU A 501 0.47 -12.98 -12.04
N VAL A 502 0.45 -13.04 -13.38
CA VAL A 502 1.51 -13.68 -14.18
C VAL A 502 2.86 -13.02 -13.91
N LEU A 503 2.92 -11.70 -13.91
CA LEU A 503 4.14 -10.95 -13.60
C LEU A 503 4.65 -11.26 -12.19
N THR A 504 3.76 -11.22 -11.20
CA THR A 504 4.09 -11.51 -9.80
C THR A 504 4.62 -12.94 -9.62
N LEU A 505 3.97 -13.93 -10.24
CA LEU A 505 4.40 -15.32 -10.21
C LEU A 505 5.74 -15.52 -10.95
N ALA A 506 5.90 -14.92 -12.13
CA ALA A 506 7.11 -15.00 -12.93
C ALA A 506 8.35 -14.48 -12.17
N LEU A 507 8.22 -13.34 -11.50
CA LEU A 507 9.29 -12.74 -10.70
C LEU A 507 9.63 -13.57 -9.45
N ASN A 508 8.66 -14.30 -8.90
CA ASN A 508 8.83 -15.11 -7.69
C ASN A 508 9.12 -16.60 -7.94
N ARG A 509 9.25 -17.05 -9.20
CA ARG A 509 9.57 -18.45 -9.53
C ARG A 509 10.85 -18.95 -8.85
N ARG A 510 11.91 -18.11 -8.83
CA ARG A 510 13.21 -18.46 -8.22
C ARG A 510 13.13 -18.63 -6.70
N HIS A 511 12.19 -17.95 -6.05
CA HIS A 511 11.97 -18.04 -4.62
C HIS A 511 10.93 -19.11 -4.23
N ARG A 512 10.59 -20.02 -5.16
CA ARG A 512 9.58 -21.08 -4.97
C ARG A 512 8.24 -20.55 -4.47
N TYR A 513 7.85 -19.36 -4.93
CA TYR A 513 6.61 -18.69 -4.54
C TYR A 513 6.47 -18.51 -3.02
N ALA A 514 7.58 -18.19 -2.34
CA ALA A 514 7.58 -17.89 -0.92
C ALA A 514 6.55 -16.77 -0.60
N PRO A 515 5.61 -16.97 0.33
CA PRO A 515 4.49 -16.05 0.53
C PRO A 515 4.83 -14.58 0.74
N LEU A 516 5.84 -14.30 1.59
CA LEU A 516 6.28 -12.95 1.87
C LEU A 516 6.85 -12.26 0.62
N ALA A 517 7.59 -13.01 -0.21
CA ALA A 517 8.18 -12.52 -1.45
C ALA A 517 7.12 -12.10 -2.46
N VAL A 518 6.11 -12.97 -2.61
CA VAL A 518 4.96 -12.77 -3.47
C VAL A 518 4.16 -11.55 -3.02
N ALA A 519 3.92 -11.41 -1.71
CA ALA A 519 3.23 -10.26 -1.14
C ALA A 519 4.00 -8.94 -1.35
N LEU A 520 5.31 -8.91 -1.08
CA LEU A 520 6.13 -7.70 -1.29
C LEU A 520 6.20 -7.30 -2.77
N THR A 521 6.37 -8.28 -3.66
CA THR A 521 6.35 -8.06 -5.12
C THR A 521 5.01 -7.48 -5.55
N GLY A 522 3.90 -8.02 -5.02
CA GLY A 522 2.55 -7.55 -5.27
C GLY A 522 2.30 -6.12 -4.80
N ILE A 523 2.75 -5.75 -3.59
CA ILE A 523 2.66 -4.36 -3.07
C ILE A 523 3.43 -3.39 -3.98
N VAL A 524 4.63 -3.77 -4.40
CA VAL A 524 5.49 -2.94 -5.26
C VAL A 524 4.85 -2.74 -6.65
N ILE A 525 4.33 -3.80 -7.25
CA ILE A 525 3.65 -3.72 -8.55
C ILE A 525 2.30 -2.99 -8.43
N GLY A 526 1.54 -3.26 -7.36
CA GLY A 526 0.24 -2.65 -7.12
C GLY A 526 0.33 -1.13 -6.94
N THR A 527 1.35 -0.64 -6.23
CA THR A 527 1.60 0.80 -6.10
C THR A 527 2.01 1.45 -7.42
N LEU A 528 2.74 0.75 -8.30
CA LEU A 528 2.97 1.22 -9.67
C LEU A 528 1.64 1.36 -10.43
N TRP A 529 0.75 0.37 -10.34
CA TRP A 529 -0.56 0.43 -10.99
C TRP A 529 -1.46 1.55 -10.47
N THR A 530 -1.51 1.79 -9.16
CA THR A 530 -2.27 2.92 -8.60
C THR A 530 -1.71 4.25 -9.06
N THR A 531 -0.37 4.37 -9.10
CA THR A 531 0.29 5.60 -9.54
C THR A 531 0.04 5.87 -11.02
N LEU A 532 0.07 4.82 -11.85
CA LEU A 532 -0.27 4.92 -13.27
C LEU A 532 -1.75 5.24 -13.49
N ALA A 533 -2.64 4.69 -12.66
CA ALA A 533 -4.05 5.01 -12.72
C ALA A 533 -4.31 6.47 -12.31
N GLN A 534 -3.63 6.98 -11.28
CA GLN A 534 -3.67 8.40 -10.91
C GLN A 534 -3.16 9.31 -12.03
N TRP A 535 -2.06 8.94 -12.68
CA TRP A 535 -1.54 9.67 -13.85
C TRP A 535 -2.53 9.72 -15.01
N LEU A 536 -3.21 8.62 -15.30
CA LEU A 536 -4.23 8.58 -16.34
C LEU A 536 -5.41 9.52 -16.02
N ILE A 537 -5.83 9.58 -14.74
CA ILE A 537 -6.88 10.49 -14.29
C ILE A 537 -6.50 11.95 -14.48
N THR A 538 -5.24 12.32 -14.26
CA THR A 538 -4.81 13.71 -14.45
C THR A 538 -4.74 14.12 -15.92
N GLN A 539 -4.76 13.17 -16.86
CA GLN A 539 -4.86 13.49 -18.29
C GLN A 539 -6.30 13.82 -18.70
N GLU A 540 -7.28 13.38 -17.94
CA GLU A 540 -8.70 13.57 -18.24
C GLU A 540 -9.19 14.94 -17.74
N SER A 541 -9.64 15.77 -18.67
CA SER A 541 -10.18 17.10 -18.35
C SER A 541 -11.65 17.07 -17.93
N VAL A 542 -12.39 16.01 -18.28
CA VAL A 542 -13.84 15.89 -18.05
C VAL A 542 -14.13 14.96 -16.87
N GLN A 543 -14.60 15.54 -15.76
CA GLN A 543 -15.05 14.82 -14.55
C GLN A 543 -14.00 13.91 -13.86
N PRO A 544 -12.81 14.44 -13.47
CA PRO A 544 -11.79 13.67 -12.76
C PRO A 544 -12.30 13.05 -11.45
N ALA A 545 -13.26 13.71 -10.77
CA ALA A 545 -13.88 13.21 -9.55
C ALA A 545 -14.51 11.81 -9.72
N ARG A 546 -15.14 11.52 -10.87
CA ARG A 546 -15.72 10.21 -11.16
C ARG A 546 -14.66 9.11 -11.20
N PHE A 547 -13.50 9.40 -11.76
CA PHE A 547 -12.40 8.45 -11.83
C PHE A 547 -11.66 8.29 -10.48
N VAL A 548 -11.60 9.35 -9.66
CA VAL A 548 -11.10 9.25 -8.29
C VAL A 548 -11.99 8.33 -7.44
N VAL A 549 -13.31 8.41 -7.59
CA VAL A 549 -14.24 7.45 -6.95
C VAL A 549 -14.01 6.03 -7.46
N TRP A 550 -13.67 5.86 -8.74
CA TRP A 550 -13.33 4.55 -9.30
C TRP A 550 -12.09 3.92 -8.65
N LEU A 551 -11.07 4.70 -8.27
CA LEU A 551 -9.84 4.18 -7.65
C LEU A 551 -10.03 3.54 -6.27
N VAL A 552 -11.08 3.91 -5.55
CA VAL A 552 -11.41 3.31 -4.24
C VAL A 552 -12.54 2.29 -4.36
N GLY A 553 -13.24 2.29 -5.49
CA GLY A 553 -14.40 1.44 -5.73
C GLY A 553 -15.66 1.98 -5.07
N GLY A 554 -16.79 1.64 -5.66
CA GLY A 554 -18.10 2.06 -5.22
C GLY A 554 -19.20 1.35 -5.98
N THR A 555 -20.33 1.19 -5.30
CA THR A 555 -21.56 0.60 -5.84
C THR A 555 -22.44 1.66 -6.53
N TYR A 556 -21.94 2.88 -6.68
CA TYR A 556 -22.66 3.98 -7.29
C TYR A 556 -22.97 3.73 -8.77
N GLY A 557 -24.20 4.04 -9.16
CA GLY A 557 -24.65 3.95 -10.56
C GLY A 557 -24.73 2.53 -11.12
N ARG A 558 -24.78 1.51 -10.26
CA ARG A 558 -24.73 0.12 -10.72
C ARG A 558 -26.05 -0.37 -11.28
N SER A 559 -26.03 -0.97 -12.46
CA SER A 559 -27.22 -1.40 -13.21
C SER A 559 -27.40 -2.91 -13.28
N TRP A 560 -28.57 -3.36 -13.76
CA TRP A 560 -28.83 -4.79 -14.02
C TRP A 560 -27.82 -5.42 -14.98
N GLY A 561 -27.22 -4.62 -15.88
CA GLY A 561 -26.16 -5.09 -16.79
C GLY A 561 -24.90 -5.56 -16.06
N GLU A 562 -24.43 -4.80 -15.06
CA GLU A 562 -23.27 -5.18 -14.24
C GLU A 562 -23.61 -6.36 -13.32
N ALA A 563 -24.82 -6.38 -12.77
CA ALA A 563 -25.28 -7.50 -11.96
C ALA A 563 -25.32 -8.80 -12.79
N ALA A 564 -25.86 -8.75 -14.00
CA ALA A 564 -25.90 -9.88 -14.93
C ALA A 564 -24.48 -10.32 -15.37
N ALA A 565 -23.56 -9.37 -15.57
CA ALA A 565 -22.17 -9.68 -15.91
C ALA A 565 -21.41 -10.33 -14.74
N LEU A 566 -21.77 -10.02 -13.50
CA LEU A 566 -21.14 -10.55 -12.29
C LEU A 566 -21.72 -11.91 -11.84
N LEU A 567 -23.00 -12.16 -12.13
CA LEU A 567 -23.72 -13.35 -11.68
C LEU A 567 -23.05 -14.68 -12.09
N PRO A 568 -22.55 -14.89 -13.33
CA PRO A 568 -21.87 -16.12 -13.72
C PRO A 568 -20.66 -16.44 -12.83
N TRP A 569 -19.90 -15.42 -12.43
CA TRP A 569 -18.73 -15.58 -11.56
C TRP A 569 -19.13 -15.98 -10.14
N GLY A 570 -20.23 -15.44 -9.62
CA GLY A 570 -20.81 -15.88 -8.36
C GLY A 570 -21.23 -17.35 -8.39
N VAL A 571 -21.91 -17.77 -9.46
CA VAL A 571 -22.34 -19.16 -9.66
C VAL A 571 -21.14 -20.11 -9.82
N LEU A 572 -20.11 -19.72 -10.57
CA LEU A 572 -18.90 -20.53 -10.77
C LEU A 572 -18.02 -20.60 -9.51
N ALA A 573 -18.02 -19.56 -8.67
CA ALA A 573 -17.30 -19.58 -7.41
C ALA A 573 -17.84 -20.69 -6.50
N VAL A 574 -19.15 -20.94 -6.50
CA VAL A 574 -19.79 -21.90 -5.60
C VAL A 574 -19.12 -23.30 -5.65
N PRO A 575 -19.10 -24.02 -6.78
CA PRO A 575 -18.44 -25.32 -6.87
C PRO A 575 -16.92 -25.21 -6.68
N ALA A 576 -16.28 -24.13 -7.16
CA ALA A 576 -14.83 -23.96 -7.00
C ALA A 576 -14.41 -23.90 -5.53
N LEU A 577 -15.13 -23.15 -4.68
CA LEU A 577 -14.85 -23.06 -3.24
C LEU A 577 -15.08 -24.40 -2.54
N ALA A 578 -16.14 -25.13 -2.90
CA ALA A 578 -16.40 -26.46 -2.35
C ALA A 578 -15.26 -27.45 -2.66
N LEU A 579 -14.77 -27.46 -3.90
CA LEU A 579 -13.70 -28.35 -4.34
C LEU A 579 -12.34 -28.01 -3.71
N LEU A 580 -12.08 -26.73 -3.45
CA LEU A 580 -10.83 -26.27 -2.84
C LEU A 580 -10.77 -26.45 -1.32
N ALA A 581 -11.91 -26.63 -0.64
CA ALA A 581 -11.96 -26.73 0.81
C ALA A 581 -11.03 -27.82 1.38
N ARG A 582 -11.13 -29.07 0.87
CA ARG A 582 -10.32 -30.20 1.36
C ARG A 582 -8.82 -30.03 1.06
N PRO A 583 -8.39 -29.69 -0.17
CA PRO A 583 -6.98 -29.42 -0.46
C PRO A 583 -6.37 -28.33 0.45
N LEU A 584 -7.13 -27.29 0.78
CA LEU A 584 -6.66 -26.21 1.65
C LEU A 584 -6.56 -26.62 3.12
N ASP A 585 -7.50 -27.44 3.62
CA ASP A 585 -7.40 -28.02 4.97
C ASP A 585 -6.14 -28.90 5.13
N LEU A 586 -5.82 -29.70 4.11
CA LEU A 586 -4.59 -30.49 4.09
C LEU A 586 -3.33 -29.60 3.99
N LEU A 587 -3.36 -28.56 3.15
CA LEU A 587 -2.24 -27.61 3.03
C LEU A 587 -1.95 -26.89 4.35
N ALA A 588 -2.97 -26.66 5.17
CA ALA A 588 -2.84 -26.02 6.48
C ALA A 588 -1.98 -26.82 7.47
N LEU A 589 -1.84 -28.15 7.29
CA LEU A 589 -0.98 -29.01 8.13
C LEU A 589 0.52 -28.70 7.97
N GLY A 590 0.90 -28.08 6.85
CA GLY A 590 2.29 -27.82 6.48
C GLY A 590 2.60 -28.36 5.09
N ASP A 591 3.62 -27.79 4.44
CA ASP A 591 3.96 -28.17 3.06
C ASP A 591 4.44 -29.63 3.00
N GLU A 592 5.26 -30.08 3.95
CA GLU A 592 5.77 -31.45 3.97
C GLU A 592 4.66 -32.47 4.23
N GLN A 593 3.78 -32.18 5.19
CA GLN A 593 2.66 -33.06 5.54
C GLN A 593 1.64 -33.15 4.40
N ALA A 594 1.32 -32.02 3.76
CA ALA A 594 0.40 -32.00 2.62
C ALA A 594 0.97 -32.76 1.41
N ALA A 595 2.26 -32.62 1.12
CA ALA A 595 2.92 -33.35 0.04
C ALA A 595 2.94 -34.87 0.31
N ALA A 596 3.20 -35.29 1.55
CA ALA A 596 3.15 -36.70 1.94
C ALA A 596 1.75 -37.32 1.80
N LEU A 597 0.69 -36.52 1.93
CA LEU A 597 -0.70 -36.93 1.70
C LEU A 597 -1.10 -36.89 0.20
N GLY A 598 -0.15 -36.67 -0.71
CA GLY A 598 -0.35 -36.74 -2.15
C GLY A 598 -0.80 -35.43 -2.81
N LEU A 599 -0.79 -34.30 -2.10
CA LEU A 599 -1.17 -33.02 -2.71
C LEU A 599 -0.06 -32.45 -3.61
N PRO A 600 -0.35 -32.10 -4.87
CA PRO A 600 0.60 -31.47 -5.77
C PRO A 600 0.71 -29.96 -5.47
N ILE A 601 1.46 -29.59 -4.43
CA ILE A 601 1.58 -28.20 -3.95
C ILE A 601 2.00 -27.22 -5.07
N ALA A 602 2.91 -27.66 -5.95
CA ALA A 602 3.41 -26.85 -7.05
C ALA A 602 2.33 -26.46 -8.07
N ALA A 603 1.30 -27.30 -8.25
CA ALA A 603 0.15 -27.02 -9.12
C ALA A 603 -1.00 -26.36 -8.34
N LEU A 604 -1.23 -26.77 -7.09
CA LEU A 604 -2.33 -26.27 -6.27
C LEU A 604 -2.18 -24.76 -5.97
N ARG A 605 -0.97 -24.29 -5.62
CA ARG A 605 -0.75 -22.86 -5.31
C ARG A 605 -1.13 -21.93 -6.47
N PRO A 606 -0.56 -22.08 -7.69
CA PRO A 606 -0.92 -21.19 -8.79
C PRO A 606 -2.40 -21.35 -9.19
N LEU A 607 -2.99 -22.54 -9.10
CA LEU A 607 -4.41 -22.74 -9.35
C LEU A 607 -5.29 -21.94 -8.38
N VAL A 608 -5.04 -22.06 -7.07
CA VAL A 608 -5.81 -21.34 -6.04
C VAL A 608 -5.61 -19.83 -6.17
N LEU A 609 -4.38 -19.37 -6.44
CA LEU A 609 -4.11 -17.94 -6.68
C LEU A 609 -4.84 -17.44 -7.93
N THR A 610 -4.94 -18.25 -8.98
CA THR A 610 -5.70 -17.92 -10.20
C THR A 610 -7.19 -17.79 -9.88
N ILE A 611 -7.78 -18.76 -9.19
CA ILE A 611 -9.20 -18.73 -8.80
C ILE A 611 -9.49 -17.52 -7.89
N ALA A 612 -8.63 -17.27 -6.90
CA ALA A 612 -8.75 -16.10 -6.03
C ALA A 612 -8.66 -14.78 -6.82
N THR A 613 -7.77 -14.72 -7.80
CA THR A 613 -7.59 -13.55 -8.68
C THR A 613 -8.79 -13.36 -9.59
N LEU A 614 -9.31 -14.41 -10.22
CA LEU A 614 -10.51 -14.34 -11.07
C LEU A 614 -11.72 -13.83 -10.28
N ALA A 615 -11.95 -14.36 -9.08
CA ALA A 615 -13.02 -13.89 -8.20
C ALA A 615 -12.87 -12.40 -7.84
N ALA A 616 -11.65 -11.97 -7.48
CA ALA A 616 -11.38 -10.57 -7.18
C ALA A 616 -11.54 -9.67 -8.41
N CYS A 617 -11.03 -10.05 -9.58
CA CYS A 617 -11.13 -9.26 -10.81
C CYS A 617 -12.57 -9.15 -11.30
N ALA A 618 -13.38 -10.20 -11.17
CA ALA A 618 -14.82 -10.14 -11.45
C ALA A 618 -15.50 -9.11 -10.55
N ALA A 619 -15.22 -9.12 -9.24
CA ALA A 619 -15.73 -8.10 -8.33
C ALA A 619 -15.24 -6.69 -8.68
N VAL A 620 -13.96 -6.53 -9.05
CA VAL A 620 -13.37 -5.24 -9.44
C VAL A 620 -13.96 -4.70 -10.73
N ALA A 621 -14.27 -5.56 -11.71
CA ALA A 621 -14.93 -5.14 -12.94
C ALA A 621 -16.29 -4.49 -12.66
N ALA A 622 -17.00 -5.05 -11.68
CA ALA A 622 -18.34 -4.59 -11.33
C ALA A 622 -18.34 -3.45 -10.32
N VAL A 623 -17.48 -3.42 -9.30
CA VAL A 623 -17.55 -2.46 -8.17
C VAL A 623 -16.29 -1.58 -8.04
N GLY A 624 -15.26 -1.82 -8.85
CA GLY A 624 -13.94 -1.21 -8.68
C GLY A 624 -13.11 -1.90 -7.58
N PRO A 625 -11.85 -1.48 -7.37
CA PRO A 625 -10.95 -2.00 -6.33
C PRO A 625 -11.42 -1.64 -4.91
N VAL A 626 -12.43 -2.36 -4.42
CA VAL A 626 -12.93 -2.20 -3.04
C VAL A 626 -11.99 -2.88 -2.05
N GLY A 627 -11.44 -2.08 -1.12
CA GLY A 627 -10.50 -2.52 -0.10
C GLY A 627 -11.13 -3.23 1.11
N PHE A 628 -10.29 -3.91 1.89
CA PHE A 628 -10.56 -4.48 3.23
C PHE A 628 -11.55 -5.65 3.32
N ILE A 629 -12.46 -5.84 2.36
CA ILE A 629 -13.43 -6.95 2.43
C ILE A 629 -12.72 -8.31 2.47
N GLY A 630 -11.70 -8.49 1.64
CA GLY A 630 -10.89 -9.70 1.61
C GLY A 630 -10.06 -9.96 2.87
N LEU A 631 -9.95 -8.97 3.77
CA LEU A 631 -9.26 -9.11 5.06
C LEU A 631 -10.27 -9.31 6.21
N MET A 632 -11.31 -8.48 6.25
CA MET A 632 -12.33 -8.51 7.30
C MET A 632 -13.19 -9.76 7.24
N ALA A 633 -13.67 -10.14 6.06
CA ALA A 633 -14.66 -11.21 5.95
C ALA A 633 -14.12 -12.59 6.38
N PRO A 634 -12.88 -13.00 6.01
CA PRO A 634 -12.26 -14.21 6.55
C PRO A 634 -12.08 -14.20 8.07
N HIS A 635 -11.80 -13.02 8.63
CA HIS A 635 -11.63 -12.86 10.08
C HIS A 635 -12.97 -12.93 10.81
N LEU A 636 -14.01 -12.26 10.32
CA LEU A 636 -15.37 -12.34 10.85
C LEU A 636 -15.87 -13.80 10.82
N ALA A 637 -15.62 -14.52 9.72
CA ALA A 637 -15.93 -15.94 9.63
C ALA A 637 -15.20 -16.77 10.72
N ALA A 638 -13.92 -16.49 10.96
CA ALA A 638 -13.16 -17.14 12.03
C ALA A 638 -13.71 -16.79 13.43
N MET A 639 -14.09 -15.54 13.69
CA MET A 639 -14.69 -15.09 14.95
C MET A 639 -16.04 -15.75 15.24
N LEU A 640 -16.83 -15.98 14.19
CA LEU A 640 -18.09 -16.74 14.28
C LEU A 640 -17.86 -18.23 14.59
N GLY A 641 -16.63 -18.72 14.43
CA GLY A 641 -16.22 -20.07 14.81
C GLY A 641 -15.90 -20.99 13.62
N ALA A 642 -15.80 -20.47 12.39
CA ALA A 642 -15.40 -21.27 11.24
C ALA A 642 -13.92 -21.68 11.33
N ARG A 643 -13.68 -22.99 11.46
CA ARG A 643 -12.33 -23.56 11.60
C ARG A 643 -11.87 -24.32 10.37
N ALA A 644 -12.75 -25.10 9.76
CA ALA A 644 -12.46 -25.82 8.51
C ALA A 644 -12.58 -24.87 7.31
N HIS A 645 -11.77 -25.08 6.27
CA HIS A 645 -11.83 -24.25 5.07
C HIS A 645 -13.20 -24.32 4.37
N ALA A 646 -13.88 -25.48 4.45
CA ALA A 646 -15.24 -25.61 3.92
C ALA A 646 -16.19 -24.57 4.52
N THR A 647 -16.27 -24.48 5.85
CA THR A 647 -17.15 -23.49 6.52
C THR A 647 -16.59 -22.08 6.42
N ARG A 648 -15.27 -21.92 6.44
CA ARG A 648 -14.63 -20.60 6.38
C ARG A 648 -14.83 -19.91 5.04
N LEU A 649 -14.76 -20.65 3.92
CA LEU A 649 -14.96 -20.10 2.57
C LEU A 649 -16.37 -19.53 2.39
N TRP A 650 -17.40 -20.31 2.73
CA TRP A 650 -18.79 -19.88 2.60
C TRP A 650 -19.15 -18.77 3.57
N LEU A 651 -18.72 -18.88 4.82
CA LEU A 651 -19.03 -17.87 5.83
C LEU A 651 -18.30 -16.56 5.55
N ALA A 652 -17.07 -16.60 5.01
CA ALA A 652 -16.38 -15.40 4.55
C ALA A 652 -17.04 -14.78 3.33
N ALA A 653 -17.53 -15.58 2.38
CA ALA A 653 -18.32 -15.05 1.27
C ALA A 653 -19.60 -14.35 1.79
N ALA A 654 -20.34 -14.99 2.69
CA ALA A 654 -21.53 -14.39 3.31
C ALA A 654 -21.20 -13.11 4.10
N CYS A 655 -20.16 -13.13 4.93
CA CYS A 655 -19.72 -11.94 5.67
C CYS A 655 -19.29 -10.82 4.73
N GLY A 656 -18.59 -11.14 3.64
CA GLY A 656 -18.15 -10.16 2.65
C GLY A 656 -19.33 -9.51 1.92
N ALA A 657 -20.33 -10.31 1.53
CA ALA A 657 -21.57 -9.82 0.95
C ALA A 657 -22.30 -8.87 1.91
N LEU A 658 -22.44 -9.25 3.17
CA LEU A 658 -23.10 -8.44 4.19
C LEU A 658 -22.35 -7.14 4.49
N VAL A 659 -21.02 -7.19 4.60
CA VAL A 659 -20.19 -6.01 4.85
C VAL A 659 -20.32 -5.00 3.70
N LEU A 660 -20.23 -5.46 2.45
CA LEU A 660 -20.36 -4.55 1.31
C LEU A 660 -21.80 -4.05 1.11
N ALA A 661 -22.82 -4.89 1.36
CA ALA A 661 -24.21 -4.47 1.35
C ALA A 661 -24.52 -3.43 2.44
N ALA A 662 -23.99 -3.61 3.66
CA ALA A 662 -24.13 -2.64 4.74
C ALA A 662 -23.41 -1.33 4.40
N ALA A 663 -22.20 -1.40 3.83
CA ALA A 663 -21.47 -0.23 3.35
C ALA A 663 -22.23 0.50 2.23
N ASP A 664 -22.88 -0.23 1.32
CA ASP A 664 -23.72 0.35 0.26
C ASP A 664 -24.96 1.06 0.81
N ILE A 665 -25.66 0.47 1.78
CA ILE A 665 -26.81 1.11 2.43
C ILE A 665 -26.36 2.36 3.18
N ALA A 666 -25.27 2.28 3.94
CA ALA A 666 -24.69 3.42 4.66
C ALA A 666 -24.25 4.54 3.70
N ALA A 667 -23.61 4.17 2.59
CA ALA A 667 -23.15 5.09 1.53
C ALA A 667 -24.25 6.01 1.00
N ARG A 668 -25.46 5.47 0.81
CA ARG A 668 -26.61 6.24 0.29
C ARG A 668 -27.48 6.89 1.37
N THR A 669 -27.25 6.62 2.65
CA THR A 669 -28.10 7.11 3.75
C THR A 669 -27.43 8.12 4.67
N LEU A 670 -26.14 7.96 4.99
CA LEU A 670 -25.48 8.73 6.05
C LEU A 670 -25.34 10.24 5.74
N LEU A 671 -25.15 10.61 4.46
CA LEU A 671 -24.94 12.00 4.03
C LEU A 671 -25.89 12.43 2.92
N ALA A 672 -27.05 11.77 2.81
CA ALA A 672 -28.06 12.09 1.79
C ALA A 672 -28.38 13.60 1.77
N PRO A 673 -28.47 14.24 0.57
CA PRO A 673 -28.50 13.65 -0.77
C PRO A 673 -27.12 13.33 -1.39
N ARG A 674 -26.00 13.65 -0.72
CA ARG A 674 -24.67 13.28 -1.22
C ARG A 674 -24.34 11.84 -0.83
N GLU A 675 -23.70 11.11 -1.73
CA GLU A 675 -23.33 9.72 -1.49
C GLU A 675 -21.84 9.57 -1.18
N ILE A 676 -21.53 8.72 -0.22
CA ILE A 676 -20.16 8.32 0.08
C ILE A 676 -19.82 7.09 -0.78
N PRO A 677 -18.65 7.00 -1.43
CA PRO A 677 -18.25 5.76 -2.10
C PRO A 677 -18.20 4.58 -1.13
N ALA A 678 -18.84 3.46 -1.48
CA ALA A 678 -18.91 2.30 -0.60
C ALA A 678 -17.51 1.75 -0.23
N GLY A 679 -16.52 1.81 -1.13
CA GLY A 679 -15.15 1.39 -0.83
C GLY A 679 -14.43 2.29 0.17
N VAL A 680 -14.78 3.58 0.23
CA VAL A 680 -14.29 4.48 1.28
C VAL A 680 -14.86 4.02 2.62
N LEU A 681 -16.17 3.72 2.69
CA LEU A 681 -16.79 3.24 3.93
C LEU A 681 -16.22 1.91 4.40
N THR A 682 -15.98 0.95 3.52
CA THR A 682 -15.36 -0.32 3.92
C THR A 682 -13.95 -0.11 4.48
N ALA A 683 -13.18 0.84 3.94
CA ALA A 683 -11.87 1.20 4.48
C ALA A 683 -11.95 1.96 5.82
N LEU A 684 -12.89 2.90 5.96
CA LEU A 684 -13.12 3.66 7.20
C LEU A 684 -13.58 2.76 8.36
N ILE A 685 -14.29 1.66 8.07
CA ILE A 685 -14.71 0.68 9.08
C ILE A 685 -13.61 -0.37 9.28
N GLY A 686 -13.03 -0.88 8.19
CA GLY A 686 -12.10 -2.00 8.19
C GLY A 686 -10.74 -1.67 8.78
N ALA A 687 -10.20 -0.48 8.54
CA ALA A 687 -8.89 -0.11 9.08
C ALA A 687 -8.92 0.03 10.62
N PRO A 688 -9.85 0.77 11.25
CA PRO A 688 -9.95 0.81 12.71
C PRO A 688 -10.20 -0.58 13.32
N TYR A 689 -11.03 -1.41 12.68
CA TYR A 689 -11.27 -2.78 13.11
C TYR A 689 -9.97 -3.60 13.14
N LEU A 690 -9.17 -3.55 12.08
CA LEU A 690 -7.91 -4.29 11.99
C LEU A 690 -6.85 -3.76 12.95
N LEU A 691 -6.76 -2.44 13.12
CA LEU A 691 -5.88 -1.82 14.13
C LEU A 691 -6.28 -2.25 15.54
N ALA A 692 -7.58 -2.28 15.86
CA ALA A 692 -8.07 -2.75 17.16
C ALA A 692 -7.73 -4.23 17.42
N LEU A 693 -7.78 -5.07 16.38
CA LEU A 693 -7.35 -6.47 16.47
C LEU A 693 -5.84 -6.60 16.75
N LEU A 694 -5.00 -5.83 16.04
CA LEU A 694 -3.55 -5.81 16.29
C LEU A 694 -3.23 -5.36 17.73
N ILE A 695 -3.95 -4.35 18.25
CA ILE A 695 -3.83 -3.90 19.64
C ILE A 695 -4.22 -5.02 20.60
N ALA A 696 -5.33 -5.72 20.34
CA ALA A 696 -5.81 -6.79 21.20
C ALA A 696 -4.83 -7.98 21.24
N GLU A 697 -4.27 -8.37 20.10
CA GLU A 697 -3.25 -9.43 20.01
C GLU A 697 -1.97 -9.03 20.75
N ALA A 698 -1.46 -7.82 20.54
CA ALA A 698 -0.26 -7.34 21.21
C ALA A 698 -0.43 -7.28 22.74
N ARG A 699 -1.62 -6.90 23.23
CA ARG A 699 -1.93 -6.92 24.67
C ARG A 699 -1.97 -8.33 25.24
N ARG A 700 -2.45 -9.32 24.48
CA ARG A 700 -2.50 -10.73 24.92
C ARG A 700 -1.10 -11.32 25.06
N GLU A 701 -0.21 -11.08 24.10
CA GLU A 701 1.18 -11.57 24.18
C GLU A 701 1.94 -10.98 25.37
N ARG A 702 1.79 -9.68 25.61
CA ARG A 702 2.38 -9.01 26.79
C ARG A 702 1.90 -9.59 28.11
N ARG A 703 0.66 -10.08 28.17
CA ARG A 703 0.08 -10.73 29.36
C ARG A 703 0.48 -12.19 29.51
N GLY A 704 0.73 -12.91 28.41
CA GLY A 704 1.14 -14.31 28.45
C GLY A 704 2.66 -14.53 28.63
N GLY A 705 3.46 -13.47 28.47
CA GLY A 705 4.90 -13.48 28.78
C GLY A 705 5.25 -12.95 30.19
N ARG A 706 4.25 -12.59 31.00
CA ARG A 706 4.37 -12.38 32.45
C ARG A 706 3.80 -13.61 33.14
#